data_AF-A0A812KP89-F1
#
_entry.id   AF-A0A812KP89-F1
#
_cell.length_a   1.000
_cell.length_b   1.000
_cell.length_c   1.000
_cell.angle_alpha   90.00
_cell.angle_beta   90.00
_cell.angle_gamma   90.00
#
_symmetry.space_group_name_H-M   'P 1'
#
loop_
_entity.id
_entity.type
_entity.pdbx_description
1 polymer ?
#
loop_
_entity_poly.entity_id
_entity_poly.type
_entity_poly.pdbx_seq_one_letter_code
_entity_poly.pdbx_strand_id
1 'polypeptide(L)'
;MVTKMTIVENEKSLKVQAGWYTAAAMKDELGYDAKLDGACEKMIKKIVDYCGLNPTKLVRPWKYDTSLNQYWVETHWSGEITKKNIDRTTNERTEEADGTLPVVETTFDDQPPGPAAEEGGLAGAEDPRTMLDRGLAEVLSKVLRHRDLADQLAGELQSHAAALERHYDNMSMIKATASLRMLHTEIDMSIETASVLAVQAVSIENKVTPVLTELQKALKDKEKPGNEGQNQYVMCTTLSTDTDVTLFTNVLLHWKTAIEPGSKTVMSTSDDKSSVHWRYHKYMSAELLSLPDIAETWDGILQKRDLLKITLPDVKSVGKTPGKIFAHAEAMVEIVLQSVGSAVFKVGFTHDPVRRVEGYCDEGYHRFKEFGLALDVPISYVNVGDSNCDLPMIRPSDLFQHLADLGKLDLLFGQQPASVLPEFWSRFQEVEPNNTVHAAFAAGTMHPDRTIPMVIHGDEGRGRKRLPVMVVNTHGLIGAGCKAFHEFHKDAPRMQEQAMPVNIKGHSMETRFLSFVLSKKSYGTDCSYLMRMFEALVEDLCKLSTTGIQIKSKSGVETWHCAFIGSVGDLQFFAKVASLTRSYTHVSKRSGQQAKNGLCHLCLAGKPGWDYEDFSDNPAWLRSVGIEPPWESPPDLIFRLFHDPGNAGGFLKPDLWHCLHLGCGKVFLASALVEWLPFLPGLLPSKPWILAYLQRHGQKLYCRHVSELSVGFDSYQKCPQGAWQKASDTTLLLEIFEDFCEKHASMASEDAILGWTYTAVANLNACIRLLYKSGLWMTQHQALDASSTGMNFLKCYGHLVHLTFQANRDRFPITPKVHYIHHLFIDLKSQARASAWTLNCIAFTVQMDEDFVGVHARASRRAGAQYVSLRCLQRYLLYAGERITPEYRRTS
;
A
#
# COMPACT_ATOMS: atom_id res chain seq x y z
N MET A 1 -83.00 31.86 -5.95
CA MET A 1 -82.39 32.53 -4.76
C MET A 1 -81.12 31.74 -4.43
N VAL A 2 -79.91 32.32 -4.45
CA VAL A 2 -79.32 33.40 -3.60
C VAL A 2 -78.82 32.81 -2.26
N THR A 3 -77.56 32.97 -1.80
CA THR A 3 -76.33 33.54 -2.42
C THR A 3 -75.04 33.10 -1.67
N LYS A 4 -73.96 32.82 -2.43
CA LYS A 4 -72.48 32.90 -2.20
C LYS A 4 -71.81 32.77 -0.80
N MET A 5 -70.75 31.92 -0.79
CA MET A 5 -69.32 32.18 -0.40
C MET A 5 -68.99 32.46 1.09
N THR A 6 -67.79 32.18 1.63
CA THR A 6 -66.43 32.32 1.06
C THR A 6 -65.43 31.23 1.51
N ILE A 7 -64.32 31.09 0.75
CA ILE A 7 -63.13 30.24 0.92
C ILE A 7 -61.88 31.07 0.55
N VAL A 8 -60.64 30.72 0.89
CA VAL A 8 -60.09 29.44 1.43
C VAL A 8 -59.53 29.67 2.87
N GLU A 9 -58.47 29.09 3.45
CA GLU A 9 -57.37 28.19 3.04
C GLU A 9 -56.81 27.39 4.24
N ASN A 10 -56.06 26.30 3.99
CA ASN A 10 -55.14 25.67 4.95
C ASN A 10 -53.68 25.85 4.47
N GLU A 11 -52.80 26.48 5.26
CA GLU A 11 -51.41 26.69 4.86
C GLU A 11 -50.60 25.38 4.82
N LYS A 12 -50.23 24.94 3.61
CA LYS A 12 -49.29 23.83 3.41
C LYS A 12 -47.84 24.33 3.57
N SER A 13 -47.14 23.86 4.60
CA SER A 13 -45.71 24.09 4.77
C SER A 13 -44.88 23.25 3.78
N LEU A 14 -44.46 23.87 2.67
CA LEU A 14 -43.56 23.22 1.71
C LEU A 14 -42.14 23.10 2.31
N LYS A 15 -41.69 21.88 2.60
CA LYS A 15 -40.28 21.60 2.90
C LYS A 15 -39.51 21.33 1.61
N VAL A 16 -38.86 22.36 1.08
CA VAL A 16 -37.97 22.23 -0.10
C VAL A 16 -36.56 21.80 0.35
N GLN A 17 -36.01 20.80 -0.33
CA GLN A 17 -34.63 20.34 -0.13
C GLN A 17 -33.69 20.99 -1.15
N ALA A 18 -32.45 21.28 -0.75
CA ALA A 18 -31.42 21.70 -1.69
C ALA A 18 -31.03 20.53 -2.61
N GLY A 19 -30.89 20.77 -3.92
CA GLY A 19 -30.79 19.68 -4.88
C GLY A 19 -30.54 20.10 -6.32
N TRP A 20 -30.54 19.11 -7.21
CA TRP A 20 -30.29 19.25 -8.65
C TRP A 20 -31.60 19.17 -9.44
N TYR A 21 -32.07 20.31 -9.95
CA TYR A 21 -33.37 20.43 -10.61
C TYR A 21 -33.22 20.86 -12.07
N THR A 22 -34.00 20.28 -12.98
CA THR A 22 -34.20 20.89 -14.31
C THR A 22 -35.07 22.15 -14.16
N ALA A 23 -35.09 23.04 -15.16
CA ALA A 23 -35.95 24.22 -15.11
C ALA A 23 -37.45 23.87 -14.97
N ALA A 24 -37.88 22.73 -15.53
CA ALA A 24 -39.22 22.17 -15.33
C ALA A 24 -39.40 21.64 -13.90
N ALA A 25 -38.46 20.85 -13.37
CA ALA A 25 -38.55 20.34 -12.00
C ALA A 25 -38.57 21.46 -10.93
N MET A 26 -37.89 22.60 -11.16
CA MET A 26 -38.06 23.78 -10.30
C MET A 26 -39.50 24.30 -10.31
N LYS A 27 -40.13 24.32 -11.48
CA LYS A 27 -41.51 24.75 -11.67
C LYS A 27 -42.49 23.81 -10.95
N ASP A 28 -42.34 22.52 -11.20
CA ASP A 28 -43.33 21.50 -10.86
C ASP A 28 -43.14 20.90 -9.45
N GLU A 29 -41.89 20.65 -9.02
CA GLU A 29 -41.57 20.02 -7.73
C GLU A 29 -41.37 21.05 -6.60
N LEU A 30 -40.72 22.19 -6.90
CA LEU A 30 -40.48 23.26 -5.91
C LEU A 30 -41.62 24.28 -5.85
N GLY A 31 -42.64 24.12 -6.70
CA GLY A 31 -43.80 25.01 -6.76
C GLY A 31 -43.48 26.43 -7.23
N TYR A 32 -42.39 26.63 -7.98
CA TYR A 32 -41.96 27.96 -8.48
C TYR A 32 -42.87 28.51 -9.60
N ASP A 33 -44.11 28.05 -9.73
CA ASP A 33 -45.19 28.71 -10.50
C ASP A 33 -46.36 29.15 -9.62
N ALA A 34 -46.52 28.55 -8.43
CA ALA A 34 -47.75 28.58 -7.64
C ALA A 34 -47.92 29.82 -6.74
N LYS A 35 -47.02 30.80 -6.81
CA LYS A 35 -47.04 32.02 -5.98
C LYS A 35 -46.86 33.31 -6.79
N LEU A 36 -47.99 33.83 -7.28
CA LEU A 36 -48.31 35.23 -7.65
C LEU A 36 -47.44 35.94 -8.72
N ASP A 37 -48.15 36.57 -9.67
CA ASP A 37 -47.77 37.70 -10.54
C ASP A 37 -46.33 37.75 -11.09
N GLY A 38 -45.99 36.82 -11.99
CA GLY A 38 -44.95 37.04 -13.01
C GLY A 38 -43.52 37.30 -12.49
N ALA A 39 -43.26 37.07 -11.21
CA ALA A 39 -41.94 37.07 -10.59
C ALA A 39 -41.26 35.68 -10.70
N CYS A 40 -42.08 34.63 -10.85
CA CYS A 40 -41.70 33.22 -10.79
C CYS A 40 -40.76 32.77 -11.95
N GLU A 41 -41.13 32.99 -13.22
CA GLU A 41 -40.23 32.70 -14.36
C GLU A 41 -38.90 33.46 -14.25
N LYS A 42 -38.93 34.70 -13.72
CA LYS A 42 -37.73 35.51 -13.49
C LYS A 42 -36.84 34.92 -12.39
N MET A 43 -37.37 34.12 -11.48
CA MET A 43 -36.59 33.41 -10.45
C MET A 43 -35.90 32.18 -11.02
N ILE A 44 -36.63 31.31 -11.75
CA ILE A 44 -36.05 30.15 -12.46
C ILE A 44 -34.97 30.64 -13.42
N LYS A 45 -35.24 31.69 -14.21
CA LYS A 45 -34.26 32.29 -15.10
C LYS A 45 -33.02 32.82 -14.36
N LYS A 46 -33.17 33.55 -13.25
CA LYS A 46 -32.02 34.02 -12.45
C LYS A 46 -31.15 32.87 -11.94
N ILE A 47 -31.75 31.75 -11.53
CA ILE A 47 -31.01 30.56 -11.06
C ILE A 47 -30.25 29.92 -12.22
N VAL A 48 -30.90 29.74 -13.37
CA VAL A 48 -30.29 29.22 -14.60
C VAL A 48 -29.14 30.12 -15.09
N ASP A 49 -29.36 31.44 -15.14
CA ASP A 49 -28.36 32.44 -15.54
C ASP A 49 -27.16 32.42 -14.57
N TYR A 50 -27.40 32.43 -13.25
CA TYR A 50 -26.35 32.39 -12.21
C TYR A 50 -25.53 31.10 -12.25
N CYS A 51 -26.18 29.94 -12.39
CA CYS A 51 -25.50 28.66 -12.54
C CYS A 51 -24.73 28.59 -13.86
N GLY A 52 -25.24 29.22 -14.92
CA GLY A 52 -24.57 29.39 -16.22
C GLY A 52 -23.27 30.20 -16.16
N LEU A 53 -23.08 31.05 -15.16
CA LEU A 53 -21.79 31.71 -14.88
C LEU A 53 -20.76 30.76 -14.23
N ASN A 54 -21.20 29.63 -13.66
CA ASN A 54 -20.35 28.64 -12.97
C ASN A 54 -20.63 27.20 -13.45
N PRO A 55 -20.60 26.92 -14.77
CA PRO A 55 -21.18 25.70 -15.34
C PRO A 55 -20.42 24.43 -14.97
N THR A 56 -19.16 24.52 -14.56
CA THR A 56 -18.35 23.38 -14.09
C THR A 56 -18.66 22.95 -12.64
N LYS A 57 -19.50 23.71 -11.92
CA LYS A 57 -19.85 23.46 -10.50
C LYS A 57 -21.36 23.40 -10.25
N LEU A 58 -22.14 24.24 -10.93
CA LEU A 58 -23.57 24.44 -10.64
C LEU A 58 -24.51 23.99 -11.78
N VAL A 59 -23.97 23.40 -12.85
CA VAL A 59 -24.74 22.82 -13.97
C VAL A 59 -24.23 21.40 -14.24
N ARG A 60 -25.14 20.47 -14.57
CA ARG A 60 -24.79 19.14 -15.06
C ARG A 60 -25.83 18.63 -16.07
N PRO A 61 -25.47 17.82 -17.08
CA PRO A 61 -26.46 17.10 -17.88
C PRO A 61 -27.27 16.15 -16.98
N TRP A 62 -28.55 15.96 -17.29
CA TRP A 62 -29.41 15.05 -16.57
C TRP A 62 -29.05 13.58 -16.86
N LYS A 63 -29.28 12.71 -15.88
CA LYS A 63 -28.80 11.32 -15.86
C LYS A 63 -29.39 10.44 -16.97
N TYR A 64 -30.55 10.81 -17.51
CA TYR A 64 -31.34 9.99 -18.44
C TYR A 64 -31.60 10.63 -19.80
N ASP A 65 -31.47 11.96 -19.93
CA ASP A 65 -31.40 12.67 -21.21
C ASP A 65 -30.32 13.76 -21.11
N THR A 66 -29.25 13.60 -21.89
CA THR A 66 -28.10 14.51 -21.92
C THR A 66 -28.35 15.81 -22.66
N SER A 67 -29.50 15.99 -23.31
CA SER A 67 -29.93 17.27 -23.90
C SER A 67 -30.49 18.24 -22.84
N LEU A 68 -30.94 17.71 -21.69
CA LEU A 68 -31.47 18.49 -20.57
C LEU A 68 -30.39 18.75 -19.51
N ASN A 69 -30.32 19.99 -19.02
CA ASN A 69 -29.46 20.37 -17.90
C ASN A 69 -30.23 20.43 -16.58
N GLN A 70 -29.58 19.94 -15.52
CA GLN A 70 -29.93 20.23 -14.13
C GLN A 70 -29.03 21.34 -13.59
N TYR A 71 -29.60 22.14 -12.70
CA TYR A 71 -28.98 23.27 -12.03
C TYR A 71 -29.09 23.06 -10.51
N TRP A 72 -28.11 23.53 -9.76
CA TRP A 72 -28.14 23.44 -8.29
C TRP A 72 -29.04 24.52 -7.69
N VAL A 73 -29.97 24.12 -6.82
CA VAL A 73 -30.87 25.01 -6.07
C VAL A 73 -30.60 24.82 -4.59
N GLU A 74 -30.42 25.92 -3.86
CA GLU A 74 -30.06 25.92 -2.44
C GLU A 74 -31.09 26.71 -1.62
N THR A 75 -31.83 26.01 -0.76
CA THR A 75 -32.90 26.59 0.07
C THR A 75 -32.49 26.70 1.52
N HIS A 76 -31.77 27.78 1.83
CA HIS A 76 -31.56 28.21 3.22
C HIS A 76 -32.86 28.67 3.87
N TRP A 77 -32.92 28.60 5.20
CA TRP A 77 -34.09 28.80 6.09
C TRP A 77 -35.11 27.65 6.10
N SER A 78 -34.96 26.76 7.09
CA SER A 78 -36.08 26.01 7.65
C SER A 78 -35.95 25.95 9.19
N GLY A 79 -37.01 26.35 9.89
CA GLY A 79 -37.05 26.45 11.36
C GLY A 79 -38.09 27.46 11.82
N GLU A 80 -39.01 27.05 12.71
CA GLU A 80 -40.07 27.91 13.23
C GLU A 80 -39.59 28.73 14.43
N ILE A 81 -39.89 30.03 14.43
CA ILE A 81 -39.69 30.90 15.59
C ILE A 81 -41.02 31.03 16.33
N THR A 82 -41.14 30.41 17.51
CA THR A 82 -42.27 30.66 18.42
C THR A 82 -41.80 31.44 19.65
N LYS A 83 -42.63 32.42 20.05
CA LYS A 83 -42.28 33.48 21.01
C LYS A 83 -42.03 32.99 22.46
N LYS A 84 -42.21 31.69 22.74
CA LYS A 84 -41.91 31.07 24.04
C LYS A 84 -40.42 30.82 24.28
N ASN A 85 -39.61 30.69 23.22
CA ASN A 85 -38.21 30.26 23.33
C ASN A 85 -37.24 31.36 23.79
N ILE A 86 -37.74 32.56 24.12
CA ILE A 86 -36.96 33.68 24.66
C ILE A 86 -36.94 33.66 26.20
N ASP A 87 -38.01 33.18 26.84
CA ASP A 87 -38.28 33.43 28.26
C ASP A 87 -38.40 32.15 29.13
N ARG A 88 -37.36 31.28 29.17
CA ARG A 88 -37.17 30.39 30.34
C ARG A 88 -35.76 29.86 30.58
N THR A 89 -34.88 30.72 31.09
CA THR A 89 -33.63 30.30 31.75
C THR A 89 -33.94 29.66 33.12
N THR A 90 -33.91 28.32 33.26
CA THR A 90 -33.54 27.59 34.52
C THR A 90 -33.68 26.06 34.44
N ASN A 91 -32.72 25.38 35.09
CA ASN A 91 -32.74 24.09 35.79
C ASN A 91 -32.98 22.71 35.07
N GLU A 92 -32.20 21.75 35.61
CA GLU A 92 -32.48 20.31 35.85
C GLU A 92 -32.39 19.25 34.72
N ARG A 93 -31.19 18.65 34.64
CA ARG A 93 -30.82 17.22 34.72
C ARG A 93 -31.73 16.07 34.18
N THR A 94 -31.05 15.14 33.50
CA THR A 94 -31.19 13.65 33.43
C THR A 94 -32.48 13.00 32.93
N GLU A 95 -32.33 12.14 31.91
CA GLU A 95 -32.57 10.68 32.02
C GLU A 95 -31.90 9.90 30.85
N GLU A 96 -31.88 8.57 30.89
CA GLU A 96 -31.16 7.66 29.95
C GLU A 96 -32.10 6.65 29.24
N ALA A 97 -31.61 6.05 28.14
CA ALA A 97 -32.17 4.88 27.43
C ALA A 97 -33.58 5.07 26.80
N ASP A 98 -34.12 4.18 25.95
CA ASP A 98 -33.61 2.93 25.34
C ASP A 98 -33.94 2.95 23.81
N GLY A 99 -33.34 2.05 23.02
CA GLY A 99 -33.49 2.01 21.56
C GLY A 99 -32.93 0.76 20.90
N THR A 100 -33.24 -0.43 21.43
CA THR A 100 -32.84 -1.72 20.84
C THR A 100 -33.41 -1.91 19.42
N LEU A 101 -32.60 -2.47 18.51
CA LEU A 101 -33.04 -2.89 17.17
C LEU A 101 -33.62 -4.31 17.22
N PRO A 102 -34.72 -4.60 16.49
CA PRO A 102 -35.36 -5.91 16.52
C PRO A 102 -34.53 -6.97 15.81
N VAL A 103 -34.50 -8.18 16.39
CA VAL A 103 -34.02 -9.40 15.73
C VAL A 103 -35.17 -9.97 14.91
N VAL A 104 -34.88 -10.41 13.68
CA VAL A 104 -35.82 -11.16 12.83
C VAL A 104 -35.39 -12.63 12.83
N GLU A 105 -36.19 -13.49 13.44
CA GLU A 105 -36.03 -14.95 13.35
C GLU A 105 -36.76 -15.48 12.12
N THR A 106 -36.05 -16.20 11.25
CA THR A 106 -36.63 -16.88 10.07
C THR A 106 -36.57 -18.39 10.26
N THR A 107 -37.56 -18.96 10.92
CA THR A 107 -37.74 -20.41 11.05
C THR A 107 -38.24 -21.00 9.73
N PHE A 108 -37.36 -21.67 8.98
CA PHE A 108 -37.77 -22.57 7.89
C PHE A 108 -38.12 -23.93 8.50
N ASP A 109 -39.39 -24.30 8.43
CA ASP A 109 -39.94 -25.50 9.07
C ASP A 109 -39.96 -26.70 8.10
N ASP A 110 -38.76 -27.16 7.71
CA ASP A 110 -38.58 -28.34 6.85
C ASP A 110 -38.70 -29.64 7.67
N GLN A 111 -39.94 -30.05 7.98
CA GLN A 111 -40.22 -31.42 8.41
C GLN A 111 -40.62 -32.32 7.23
N PRO A 112 -39.94 -33.46 6.99
CA PRO A 112 -40.38 -34.45 6.01
C PRO A 112 -41.61 -35.23 6.53
N PRO A 113 -42.57 -35.59 5.66
CA PRO A 113 -43.76 -36.33 6.08
C PRO A 113 -43.41 -37.76 6.54
N GLY A 114 -43.76 -38.09 7.78
CA GLY A 114 -43.65 -39.45 8.32
C GLY A 114 -44.73 -40.40 7.80
N PRO A 115 -44.48 -41.72 7.76
CA PRO A 115 -45.42 -42.70 7.21
C PRO A 115 -46.49 -43.15 8.23
N ALA A 116 -47.75 -42.88 7.92
CA ALA A 116 -48.94 -43.49 8.52
C ALA A 116 -50.15 -43.22 7.59
N ALA A 117 -51.20 -44.04 7.52
CA ALA A 117 -51.40 -45.47 7.79
C ALA A 117 -52.72 -45.85 7.07
N GLU A 118 -52.89 -47.09 6.61
CA GLU A 118 -54.12 -47.49 5.90
C GLU A 118 -55.28 -47.78 6.87
N GLU A 119 -56.34 -46.97 6.84
CA GLU A 119 -57.70 -47.39 7.21
C GLU A 119 -58.72 -46.87 6.17
N GLY A 120 -59.78 -47.63 5.93
CA GLY A 120 -60.59 -47.51 4.71
C GLY A 120 -61.83 -46.62 4.81
N GLY A 121 -62.22 -46.02 3.68
CA GLY A 121 -63.47 -45.25 3.54
C GLY A 121 -63.96 -45.15 2.09
N LEU A 122 -64.86 -46.05 1.69
CA LEU A 122 -65.51 -46.00 0.36
C LEU A 122 -66.60 -44.93 0.31
N ALA A 123 -66.28 -43.74 -0.21
CA ALA A 123 -67.28 -42.71 -0.52
C ALA A 123 -66.83 -41.80 -1.69
N GLY A 124 -67.67 -41.69 -2.72
CA GLY A 124 -67.64 -40.62 -3.73
C GLY A 124 -66.38 -40.49 -4.59
N ALA A 125 -66.42 -40.98 -5.84
CA ALA A 125 -65.48 -40.50 -6.85
C ALA A 125 -65.81 -39.04 -7.19
N GLU A 126 -64.93 -38.11 -6.83
CA GLU A 126 -65.07 -36.70 -7.21
C GLU A 126 -65.00 -36.54 -8.74
N ASP A 127 -65.72 -35.57 -9.31
CA ASP A 127 -65.61 -35.23 -10.73
C ASP A 127 -64.14 -34.84 -11.03
N PRO A 128 -63.48 -35.47 -12.03
CA PRO A 128 -62.12 -35.10 -12.44
C PRO A 128 -61.92 -33.60 -12.71
N ARG A 129 -62.97 -32.86 -13.08
CA ARG A 129 -62.96 -31.39 -13.18
C ARG A 129 -62.72 -30.74 -11.82
N THR A 130 -63.44 -31.16 -10.78
CA THR A 130 -63.30 -30.63 -9.42
C THR A 130 -61.96 -30.98 -8.76
N MET A 131 -61.29 -32.05 -9.22
CA MET A 131 -59.88 -32.32 -8.87
C MET A 131 -58.93 -31.40 -9.65
N LEU A 132 -59.15 -31.21 -10.95
CA LEU A 132 -58.31 -30.36 -11.81
C LEU A 132 -58.37 -28.89 -11.39
N ASP A 133 -59.57 -28.35 -11.13
CA ASP A 133 -59.80 -26.97 -10.68
C ASP A 133 -59.13 -26.70 -9.33
N ARG A 134 -59.12 -27.69 -8.42
CA ARG A 134 -58.44 -27.63 -7.12
C ARG A 134 -56.93 -27.59 -7.28
N GLY A 135 -56.37 -28.47 -8.12
CA GLY A 135 -54.94 -28.47 -8.43
C GLY A 135 -54.50 -27.16 -9.09
N LEU A 136 -55.31 -26.63 -10.02
CA LEU A 136 -55.05 -25.34 -10.67
C LEU A 136 -55.11 -24.17 -9.68
N ALA A 137 -56.09 -24.16 -8.77
CA ALA A 137 -56.19 -23.16 -7.71
C ALA A 137 -55.01 -23.22 -6.72
N GLU A 138 -54.53 -24.41 -6.37
CA GLU A 138 -53.36 -24.57 -5.50
C GLU A 138 -52.07 -24.08 -6.20
N VAL A 139 -51.89 -24.38 -7.49
CA VAL A 139 -50.78 -23.87 -8.30
C VAL A 139 -50.85 -22.34 -8.41
N LEU A 140 -52.02 -21.75 -8.68
CA LEU A 140 -52.18 -20.28 -8.65
C LEU A 140 -51.84 -19.71 -7.26
N SER A 141 -52.27 -20.34 -6.18
CA SER A 141 -51.98 -19.90 -4.81
C SER A 141 -50.47 -19.92 -4.49
N LYS A 142 -49.71 -20.86 -5.06
CA LYS A 142 -48.25 -20.93 -4.95
C LYS A 142 -47.57 -19.87 -5.82
N VAL A 143 -48.01 -19.70 -7.08
CA VAL A 143 -47.49 -18.67 -8.01
C VAL A 143 -47.72 -17.25 -7.47
N LEU A 144 -48.90 -16.96 -6.91
CA LEU A 144 -49.19 -15.67 -6.28
C LEU A 144 -48.26 -15.41 -5.08
N ARG A 145 -48.13 -16.38 -4.15
CA ARG A 145 -47.20 -16.24 -3.02
C ARG A 145 -45.74 -16.03 -3.43
N HIS A 146 -45.28 -16.68 -4.51
CA HIS A 146 -43.93 -16.41 -5.05
C HIS A 146 -43.83 -15.02 -5.70
N ARG A 147 -44.90 -14.49 -6.30
CA ARG A 147 -44.94 -13.11 -6.81
C ARG A 147 -44.89 -12.10 -5.67
N ASP A 148 -45.70 -12.29 -4.63
CA ASP A 148 -45.77 -11.38 -3.48
C ASP A 148 -44.41 -11.33 -2.74
N LEU A 149 -43.73 -12.47 -2.61
CA LEU A 149 -42.35 -12.55 -2.09
C LEU A 149 -41.33 -11.84 -2.99
N ALA A 150 -41.47 -11.93 -4.32
CA ALA A 150 -40.61 -11.22 -5.26
C ALA A 150 -40.86 -9.69 -5.23
N ASP A 151 -42.12 -9.27 -5.12
CA ASP A 151 -42.52 -7.87 -4.96
C ASP A 151 -41.97 -7.31 -3.63
N GLN A 152 -41.98 -8.07 -2.53
CA GLN A 152 -41.32 -7.72 -1.26
C GLN A 152 -39.80 -7.58 -1.41
N LEU A 153 -39.11 -8.58 -1.97
CA LEU A 153 -37.66 -8.56 -2.17
C LEU A 153 -37.21 -7.40 -3.08
N ALA A 154 -38.02 -7.03 -4.07
CA ALA A 154 -37.78 -5.84 -4.89
C ALA A 154 -37.86 -4.55 -4.06
N GLY A 155 -38.84 -4.42 -3.15
CA GLY A 155 -38.94 -3.30 -2.21
C GLY A 155 -37.75 -3.21 -1.25
N GLU A 156 -37.29 -4.34 -0.72
CA GLU A 156 -36.10 -4.41 0.14
C GLU A 156 -34.82 -4.03 -0.62
N LEU A 157 -34.66 -4.48 -1.87
CA LEU A 157 -33.56 -4.05 -2.75
C LEU A 157 -33.60 -2.55 -3.05
N GLN A 158 -34.79 -1.99 -3.28
CA GLN A 158 -34.97 -0.56 -3.54
C GLN A 158 -34.66 0.29 -2.28
N SER A 159 -35.04 -0.20 -1.10
CA SER A 159 -34.67 0.41 0.19
C SER A 159 -33.15 0.40 0.41
N HIS A 160 -32.48 -0.72 0.15
CA HIS A 160 -31.02 -0.83 0.21
C HIS A 160 -30.31 0.07 -0.81
N ALA A 161 -30.85 0.22 -2.03
CA ALA A 161 -30.32 1.16 -3.02
C ALA A 161 -30.41 2.61 -2.52
N ALA A 162 -31.56 3.02 -1.98
CA ALA A 162 -31.76 4.36 -1.40
C ALA A 162 -30.91 4.58 -0.13
N ALA A 163 -30.56 3.53 0.62
CA ALA A 163 -29.59 3.61 1.71
C ALA A 163 -28.15 3.81 1.19
N LEU A 164 -27.76 3.10 0.13
CA LEU A 164 -26.45 3.22 -0.52
C LEU A 164 -26.24 4.59 -1.19
N GLU A 165 -27.26 5.15 -1.85
CA GLU A 165 -27.18 6.50 -2.43
C GLU A 165 -26.98 7.57 -1.34
N ARG A 166 -27.78 7.53 -0.24
CA ARG A 166 -27.56 8.38 0.95
C ARG A 166 -26.14 8.22 1.53
N HIS A 167 -25.60 7.00 1.54
CA HIS A 167 -24.24 6.75 2.03
C HIS A 167 -23.16 7.33 1.10
N TYR A 168 -23.38 7.29 -0.22
CA TYR A 168 -22.51 7.88 -1.24
C TYR A 168 -22.51 9.41 -1.19
N ASP A 169 -23.67 10.02 -0.98
CA ASP A 169 -23.79 11.47 -0.83
C ASP A 169 -23.12 11.96 0.46
N ASN A 170 -23.31 11.25 1.58
CA ASN A 170 -22.57 11.51 2.83
C ASN A 170 -21.04 11.39 2.63
N MET A 171 -20.56 10.37 1.90
CA MET A 171 -19.13 10.26 1.56
C MET A 171 -18.65 11.40 0.65
N SER A 172 -19.49 11.88 -0.26
CA SER A 172 -19.18 12.99 -1.17
C SER A 172 -19.12 14.33 -0.41
N MET A 173 -20.03 14.55 0.54
CA MET A 173 -19.99 15.67 1.48
C MET A 173 -18.71 15.65 2.33
N ILE A 174 -18.41 14.53 3.00
CA ILE A 174 -17.19 14.37 3.81
C ILE A 174 -15.92 14.66 2.99
N LYS A 175 -15.88 14.20 1.73
CA LYS A 175 -14.78 14.48 0.80
C LYS A 175 -14.67 15.98 0.46
N ALA A 176 -15.79 16.67 0.21
CA ALA A 176 -15.80 18.11 -0.03
C ALA A 176 -15.34 18.91 1.20
N THR A 177 -15.83 18.56 2.40
CA THR A 177 -15.39 19.15 3.67
C THR A 177 -13.89 18.92 3.92
N ALA A 178 -13.37 17.72 3.60
CA ALA A 178 -11.94 17.43 3.70
C ALA A 178 -11.11 18.27 2.71
N SER A 179 -11.55 18.42 1.46
CA SER A 179 -10.91 19.31 0.48
C SER A 179 -10.90 20.77 0.94
N LEU A 180 -11.99 21.27 1.53
CA LEU A 180 -12.06 22.63 2.07
C LEU A 180 -11.13 22.83 3.29
N ARG A 181 -11.04 21.84 4.19
CA ARG A 181 -10.10 21.88 5.31
C ARG A 181 -8.65 21.88 4.85
N MET A 182 -8.29 21.07 3.85
CA MET A 182 -6.96 21.11 3.25
C MET A 182 -6.63 22.48 2.64
N LEU A 183 -7.58 23.08 1.91
CA LEU A 183 -7.40 24.42 1.33
C LEU A 183 -7.21 25.49 2.41
N HIS A 184 -7.93 25.39 3.53
CA HIS A 184 -7.75 26.29 4.68
C HIS A 184 -6.34 26.17 5.27
N THR A 185 -5.86 24.95 5.53
CA THR A 185 -4.50 24.71 6.04
C THR A 185 -3.42 25.21 5.07
N GLU A 186 -3.63 25.07 3.76
CA GLU A 186 -2.71 25.56 2.71
C GLU A 186 -2.68 27.10 2.65
N ILE A 187 -3.81 27.77 2.92
CA ILE A 187 -3.91 29.22 3.11
C ILE A 187 -3.21 29.65 4.41
N ASP A 188 -3.48 28.99 5.54
CA ASP A 188 -2.87 29.31 6.84
C ASP A 188 -1.34 29.23 6.78
N MET A 189 -0.80 28.14 6.20
CA MET A 189 0.64 27.98 5.96
C MET A 189 1.24 29.05 5.05
N SER A 190 0.48 29.53 4.06
CA SER A 190 0.89 30.60 3.16
C SER A 190 0.95 31.95 3.88
N ILE A 191 -0.01 32.23 4.77
CA ILE A 191 -0.04 33.44 5.62
C ILE A 191 1.11 33.42 6.63
N GLU A 192 1.38 32.29 7.28
CA GLU A 192 2.50 32.13 8.22
C GLU A 192 3.86 32.30 7.52
N THR A 193 4.02 31.71 6.33
CA THR A 193 5.23 31.86 5.50
C THR A 193 5.44 33.31 5.04
N ALA A 194 4.37 33.99 4.60
CA ALA A 194 4.43 35.42 4.26
C ALA A 194 4.80 36.29 5.47
N SER A 195 4.35 35.91 6.67
CA SER A 195 4.67 36.62 7.92
C SER A 195 6.13 36.47 8.31
N VAL A 196 6.71 35.27 8.18
CA VAL A 196 8.15 35.01 8.39
C VAL A 196 8.99 35.79 7.38
N LEU A 197 8.61 35.80 6.09
CA LEU A 197 9.31 36.56 5.05
C LEU A 197 9.25 38.07 5.29
N ALA A 198 8.14 38.61 5.79
CA ALA A 198 8.03 40.02 6.16
C ALA A 198 8.99 40.40 7.32
N VAL A 199 9.09 39.56 8.36
CA VAL A 199 10.04 39.76 9.46
C VAL A 199 11.49 39.69 8.98
N GLN A 200 11.81 38.77 8.06
CA GLN A 200 13.13 38.68 7.44
C GLN A 200 13.45 39.91 6.58
N ALA A 201 12.50 40.40 5.78
CA ALA A 201 12.67 41.61 4.97
C ALA A 201 13.01 42.84 5.83
N VAL A 202 12.27 43.05 6.93
CA VAL A 202 12.54 44.13 7.89
C VAL A 202 13.90 43.95 8.56
N SER A 203 14.32 42.71 8.87
CA SER A 203 15.66 42.44 9.42
C SER A 203 16.78 42.81 8.42
N ILE A 204 16.56 42.59 7.12
CA ILE A 204 17.53 42.92 6.06
C ILE A 204 17.56 44.42 5.80
N GLU A 205 16.42 45.10 5.75
CA GLU A 205 16.33 46.55 5.58
C GLU A 205 17.10 47.29 6.68
N ASN A 206 16.97 46.85 7.94
CA ASN A 206 17.73 47.38 9.07
C ASN A 206 19.24 47.10 8.99
N LYS A 207 19.69 46.00 8.35
CA LYS A 207 21.12 45.70 8.13
C LYS A 207 21.72 46.47 6.95
N VAL A 208 20.96 46.66 5.87
CA VAL A 208 21.44 47.18 4.59
C VAL A 208 21.41 48.72 4.53
N THR A 209 20.45 49.36 5.20
CA THR A 209 20.31 50.83 5.22
C THR A 209 21.54 51.58 5.77
N PRO A 210 22.22 51.13 6.85
CA PRO A 210 23.48 51.74 7.28
C PRO A 210 24.59 51.65 6.23
N VAL A 211 24.75 50.48 5.60
CA VAL A 211 25.80 50.23 4.60
C VAL A 211 25.58 51.06 3.33
N LEU A 212 24.34 51.19 2.87
CA LEU A 212 24.00 52.10 1.77
C LEU A 212 24.26 53.57 2.11
N THR A 213 24.03 53.96 3.37
CA THR A 213 24.26 55.33 3.85
C THR A 213 25.77 55.66 3.89
N GLU A 214 26.61 54.71 4.33
CA GLU A 214 28.07 54.87 4.27
C GLU A 214 28.60 54.87 2.83
N LEU A 215 28.09 54.01 1.95
CA LEU A 215 28.46 54.01 0.53
C LEU A 215 28.08 55.32 -0.18
N GLN A 216 26.88 55.87 0.08
CA GLN A 216 26.47 57.17 -0.47
C GLN A 216 27.31 58.33 0.07
N LYS A 217 27.75 58.27 1.34
CA LYS A 217 28.68 59.24 1.93
C LYS A 217 30.06 59.14 1.27
N ALA A 218 30.62 57.94 1.14
CA ALA A 218 31.92 57.69 0.50
C ALA A 218 31.93 58.07 -1.00
N LEU A 219 30.80 57.95 -1.70
CA LEU A 219 30.64 58.44 -3.07
C LEU A 219 30.64 59.98 -3.12
N LYS A 220 29.87 60.66 -2.27
CA LYS A 220 29.84 62.13 -2.21
C LYS A 220 31.18 62.76 -1.81
N ASP A 221 31.95 62.10 -0.95
CA ASP A 221 33.29 62.57 -0.60
C ASP A 221 34.33 62.35 -1.73
N LYS A 222 34.04 61.52 -2.74
CA LYS A 222 34.85 61.38 -3.97
C LYS A 222 34.53 62.40 -5.06
N GLU A 223 33.39 63.11 -5.00
CA GLU A 223 33.01 64.12 -6.00
C GLU A 223 33.65 65.51 -5.76
N LYS A 224 34.54 65.64 -4.78
CA LYS A 224 35.32 66.86 -4.52
C LYS A 224 36.53 66.93 -5.48
N PRO A 225 36.61 67.90 -6.39
CA PRO A 225 37.71 67.98 -7.35
C PRO A 225 38.99 68.49 -6.69
N GLY A 226 40.02 67.64 -6.61
CA GLY A 226 41.36 68.09 -6.17
C GLY A 226 42.20 67.07 -5.39
N ASN A 227 42.54 65.93 -6.00
CA ASN A 227 43.88 65.31 -5.90
C ASN A 227 43.95 64.06 -6.78
N GLU A 228 44.75 64.12 -7.85
CA GLU A 228 45.18 62.94 -8.59
C GLU A 228 46.40 62.31 -7.91
N GLY A 229 46.45 60.98 -7.87
CA GLY A 229 47.68 60.24 -7.56
C GLY A 229 47.84 59.73 -6.13
N GLN A 230 47.13 58.65 -5.79
CA GLN A 230 47.78 57.38 -5.38
C GLN A 230 46.76 56.22 -5.32
N ASN A 231 47.13 55.07 -5.89
CA ASN A 231 46.39 53.82 -5.71
C ASN A 231 46.76 53.18 -4.38
N GLN A 232 45.78 52.96 -3.50
CA GLN A 232 45.86 51.93 -2.46
C GLN A 232 44.60 51.07 -2.46
N TYR A 233 44.80 49.77 -2.31
CA TYR A 233 43.72 48.79 -2.16
C TYR A 233 43.08 48.95 -0.78
N VAL A 234 41.77 49.18 -0.73
CA VAL A 234 40.97 48.92 0.47
C VAL A 234 40.21 47.62 0.27
N MET A 235 40.80 46.51 0.70
CA MET A 235 40.05 45.27 0.92
C MET A 235 39.11 45.47 2.11
N CYS A 236 37.80 45.51 1.88
CA CYS A 236 36.82 45.45 2.96
C CYS A 236 36.41 43.99 3.22
N THR A 237 37.22 43.27 4.00
CA THR A 237 37.00 41.85 4.34
C THR A 237 36.01 41.69 5.49
N THR A 238 34.72 41.96 5.27
CA THR A 238 33.63 41.61 6.23
C THR A 238 32.29 41.32 5.53
N LEU A 239 32.18 40.18 4.85
CA LEU A 239 30.92 39.42 4.69
C LEU A 239 31.25 37.93 4.49
N SER A 240 31.38 37.18 5.59
CA SER A 240 31.78 35.78 5.59
C SER A 240 30.59 34.84 5.89
N THR A 241 29.73 34.60 4.90
CA THR A 241 28.93 33.36 4.71
C THR A 241 28.14 33.45 3.40
N ASP A 242 28.01 32.34 2.65
CA ASP A 242 27.33 32.30 1.35
C ASP A 242 25.81 32.56 1.38
N THR A 243 25.19 32.61 2.57
CA THR A 243 23.73 32.67 2.74
C THR A 243 23.09 34.03 2.44
N ASP A 244 23.79 35.15 2.61
CA ASP A 244 23.16 36.49 2.52
C ASP A 244 23.06 37.01 1.07
N VAL A 245 23.89 36.52 0.14
CA VAL A 245 23.86 36.94 -1.27
C VAL A 245 22.59 36.42 -1.97
N THR A 246 22.15 35.20 -1.66
CA THR A 246 21.03 34.54 -2.34
C THR A 246 19.67 35.19 -2.06
N LEU A 247 19.49 35.86 -0.91
CA LEU A 247 18.25 36.57 -0.62
C LEU A 247 18.12 37.87 -1.43
N PHE A 248 19.23 38.59 -1.65
CA PHE A 248 19.21 39.89 -2.31
C PHE A 248 18.74 39.81 -3.77
N THR A 249 19.06 38.71 -4.47
CA THR A 249 18.61 38.48 -5.86
C THR A 249 17.11 38.19 -5.97
N ASN A 250 16.53 37.52 -4.97
CA ASN A 250 15.14 37.05 -5.04
C ASN A 250 14.11 38.18 -4.80
N VAL A 251 14.41 39.13 -3.92
CA VAL A 251 13.52 40.28 -3.63
C VAL A 251 13.35 41.17 -4.86
N LEU A 252 14.43 41.44 -5.60
CA LEU A 252 14.42 42.29 -6.80
C LEU A 252 13.63 41.70 -7.97
N LEU A 253 13.49 40.37 -8.06
CA LEU A 253 12.81 39.72 -9.18
C LEU A 253 11.28 39.75 -9.07
N HIS A 254 10.73 39.81 -7.85
CA HIS A 254 9.28 39.84 -7.61
C HIS A 254 8.63 41.22 -7.70
N TRP A 255 9.42 42.31 -7.71
CA TRP A 255 8.88 43.68 -7.73
C TRP A 255 8.70 44.28 -9.14
N LYS A 256 8.95 43.49 -10.21
CA LYS A 256 9.00 43.99 -11.60
C LYS A 256 7.94 43.43 -12.56
N THR A 257 6.91 42.76 -12.06
CA THR A 257 5.85 42.12 -12.86
C THR A 257 4.43 42.57 -12.48
N ALA A 258 4.29 43.70 -11.77
CA ALA A 258 3.01 44.27 -11.37
C ALA A 258 2.92 45.78 -11.68
N ILE A 259 2.88 46.14 -12.96
CA ILE A 259 2.21 47.33 -13.55
C ILE A 259 2.30 47.19 -15.08
N GLU A 260 1.15 46.93 -15.74
CA GLU A 260 0.77 47.52 -17.04
C GLU A 260 -0.67 47.11 -17.40
N PRO A 261 -1.65 48.04 -17.45
CA PRO A 261 -3.05 47.70 -17.68
C PRO A 261 -3.49 47.89 -19.14
N GLY A 262 -3.71 46.78 -19.85
CA GLY A 262 -4.79 46.67 -20.82
C GLY A 262 -4.43 46.54 -22.31
N SER A 263 -4.96 45.48 -22.93
CA SER A 263 -5.41 45.49 -24.33
C SER A 263 -6.61 44.54 -24.49
N LYS A 264 -7.52 44.83 -25.43
CA LYS A 264 -8.76 44.06 -25.70
C LYS A 264 -8.89 43.70 -27.17
N THR A 265 -8.99 42.40 -27.48
CA THR A 265 -9.49 41.85 -28.75
C THR A 265 -9.95 40.42 -28.45
N VAL A 266 -11.24 40.05 -28.40
CA VAL A 266 -12.32 40.04 -29.43
C VAL A 266 -12.15 38.90 -30.45
N MET A 267 -13.25 38.21 -30.78
CA MET A 267 -13.32 36.94 -31.52
C MET A 267 -13.72 37.09 -33.01
N SER A 268 -13.16 36.24 -33.87
CA SER A 268 -13.76 35.66 -35.11
C SER A 268 -12.81 34.55 -35.63
N THR A 269 -13.19 33.27 -35.75
CA THR A 269 -13.99 32.52 -36.77
C THR A 269 -13.29 32.21 -38.11
N SER A 270 -13.65 31.05 -38.67
CA SER A 270 -13.41 30.49 -40.03
C SER A 270 -12.00 30.05 -40.47
N ASP A 271 -11.91 28.74 -40.73
CA ASP A 271 -11.39 28.05 -41.91
C ASP A 271 -9.88 27.79 -42.19
N ASP A 272 -9.64 26.48 -42.38
CA ASP A 272 -8.64 25.76 -43.19
C ASP A 272 -7.16 26.19 -43.21
N LYS A 273 -6.33 25.46 -42.43
CA LYS A 273 -5.15 24.75 -42.95
C LYS A 273 -4.59 23.70 -41.97
N SER A 274 -3.97 22.67 -42.52
CA SER A 274 -3.33 21.57 -41.78
C SER A 274 -1.93 21.90 -41.24
N SER A 275 -1.85 22.84 -40.28
CA SER A 275 -0.62 23.15 -39.54
C SER A 275 -0.71 22.76 -38.06
N VAL A 276 0.01 21.70 -37.66
CA VAL A 276 0.15 21.34 -36.24
C VAL A 276 1.20 22.24 -35.59
N HIS A 277 0.75 23.28 -34.89
CA HIS A 277 1.63 24.11 -34.06
C HIS A 277 2.05 23.33 -32.80
N TRP A 278 3.32 22.93 -32.76
CA TRP A 278 3.96 22.39 -31.57
C TRP A 278 3.95 23.41 -30.43
N ARG A 279 3.16 23.15 -29.38
CA ARG A 279 3.27 23.89 -28.10
C ARG A 279 4.38 23.28 -27.27
N TYR A 280 5.45 24.04 -27.04
CA TYR A 280 6.62 23.59 -26.28
C TYR A 280 6.26 23.15 -24.85
N HIS A 281 6.63 21.91 -24.49
CA HIS A 281 6.67 21.47 -23.10
C HIS A 281 7.94 22.02 -22.43
N LYS A 282 7.79 23.05 -21.58
CA LYS A 282 8.86 23.60 -20.74
C LYS A 282 9.30 22.62 -19.64
N TYR A 283 10.11 21.62 -19.97
CA TYR A 283 10.80 20.76 -18.98
C TYR A 283 12.19 20.30 -19.47
N MET A 284 13.15 21.23 -19.49
CA MET A 284 14.55 20.94 -19.14
C MET A 284 14.86 21.73 -17.86
N SER A 285 15.75 21.23 -17.01
CA SER A 285 16.23 22.01 -15.86
C SER A 285 17.20 23.11 -16.33
N ALA A 286 17.31 24.19 -15.56
CA ALA A 286 18.24 25.27 -15.86
C ALA A 286 19.70 24.76 -15.90
N GLU A 287 20.03 23.77 -15.06
CA GLU A 287 21.36 23.14 -15.00
C GLU A 287 21.75 22.43 -16.30
N LEU A 288 20.78 21.89 -17.06
CA LEU A 288 21.04 21.25 -18.35
C LEU A 288 21.33 22.28 -19.46
N LEU A 289 20.72 23.47 -19.37
CA LEU A 289 20.89 24.56 -20.32
C LEU A 289 22.08 25.48 -19.98
N SER A 290 22.67 25.34 -18.78
CA SER A 290 23.93 25.99 -18.41
C SER A 290 25.18 25.24 -18.89
N LEU A 291 25.04 24.09 -19.54
CA LEU A 291 26.14 23.37 -20.19
C LEU A 291 26.40 23.98 -21.58
N PRO A 292 27.59 24.57 -21.86
CA PRO A 292 27.83 25.34 -23.08
C PRO A 292 27.51 24.59 -24.38
N ASP A 293 27.98 23.35 -24.51
CA ASP A 293 27.81 22.51 -25.69
C ASP A 293 26.31 22.24 -25.99
N ILE A 294 25.48 22.15 -24.95
CA ILE A 294 24.03 21.95 -25.06
C ILE A 294 23.35 23.26 -25.44
N ALA A 295 23.75 24.39 -24.85
CA ALA A 295 23.23 25.71 -25.22
C ALA A 295 23.55 26.07 -26.68
N GLU A 296 24.79 25.90 -27.13
CA GLU A 296 25.22 26.17 -28.51
C GLU A 296 24.54 25.21 -29.50
N THR A 297 24.41 23.93 -29.15
CA THR A 297 23.67 22.95 -29.96
C THR A 297 22.18 23.31 -30.04
N TRP A 298 21.57 23.76 -28.94
CA TRP A 298 20.16 24.13 -28.89
C TRP A 298 19.87 25.41 -29.68
N ASP A 299 20.68 26.46 -29.54
CA ASP A 299 20.58 27.66 -30.36
C ASP A 299 20.90 27.37 -31.84
N GLY A 300 21.84 26.46 -32.12
CA GLY A 300 22.08 25.95 -33.47
C GLY A 300 20.88 25.23 -34.09
N ILE A 301 20.10 24.50 -33.29
CA ILE A 301 18.82 23.88 -33.69
C ILE A 301 17.73 24.95 -33.89
N LEU A 302 17.65 25.98 -33.03
CA LEU A 302 16.67 27.06 -33.16
C LEU A 302 16.95 28.00 -34.34
N GLN A 303 18.23 28.22 -34.68
CA GLN A 303 18.64 29.05 -35.82
C GLN A 303 18.51 28.31 -37.16
N LYS A 304 18.74 26.99 -37.19
CA LYS A 304 18.48 26.14 -38.37
C LYS A 304 16.97 25.98 -38.56
N ARG A 305 16.38 26.88 -39.35
CA ARG A 305 14.98 26.85 -39.78
C ARG A 305 14.59 25.63 -40.64
N ASP A 306 15.52 24.71 -40.90
CA ASP A 306 15.27 23.39 -41.46
C ASP A 306 14.58 22.47 -40.44
N LEU A 307 13.32 22.81 -40.14
CA LEU A 307 12.34 21.82 -39.68
C LEU A 307 12.29 20.72 -40.75
N LEU A 308 12.88 19.57 -40.43
CA LEU A 308 12.77 18.35 -41.21
C LEU A 308 11.29 18.09 -41.54
N LYS A 309 10.90 18.38 -42.78
CA LYS A 309 9.53 18.19 -43.30
C LYS A 309 9.27 16.72 -43.59
N ILE A 310 9.30 15.93 -42.52
CA ILE A 310 8.85 14.54 -42.55
C ILE A 310 7.35 14.58 -42.84
N THR A 311 6.96 14.16 -44.04
CA THR A 311 5.56 14.05 -44.44
C THR A 311 4.95 12.84 -43.75
N LEU A 312 4.44 13.05 -42.55
CA LEU A 312 3.78 12.01 -41.76
C LEU A 312 2.50 11.52 -42.47
N PRO A 313 2.23 10.21 -42.51
CA PRO A 313 1.01 9.67 -43.13
C PRO A 313 -0.27 10.21 -42.46
N ASP A 314 -1.34 10.42 -43.23
CA ASP A 314 -2.55 11.10 -42.72
C ASP A 314 -3.30 10.24 -41.70
N VAL A 315 -3.34 10.72 -40.46
CA VAL A 315 -4.05 10.14 -39.31
C VAL A 315 -5.54 9.89 -39.61
N LYS A 316 -6.18 10.67 -40.51
CA LYS A 316 -7.58 10.45 -40.93
C LYS A 316 -7.80 9.13 -41.67
N SER A 317 -6.76 8.57 -42.30
CA SER A 317 -6.81 7.27 -42.99
C SER A 317 -6.71 6.07 -42.04
N VAL A 318 -6.24 6.29 -40.80
CA VAL A 318 -5.96 5.23 -39.83
C VAL A 318 -7.27 4.73 -39.24
N GLY A 319 -7.64 3.49 -39.59
CA GLY A 319 -8.81 2.84 -39.01
C GLY A 319 -8.72 2.77 -37.48
N LYS A 320 -9.83 3.05 -36.78
CA LYS A 320 -9.88 3.26 -35.32
C LYS A 320 -9.60 2.02 -34.44
N THR A 321 -9.07 0.93 -35.01
CA THR A 321 -8.70 -0.28 -34.27
C THR A 321 -7.29 -0.17 -33.68
N PRO A 322 -7.03 -0.74 -32.49
CA PRO A 322 -5.72 -0.63 -31.83
C PRO A 322 -4.55 -1.06 -32.71
N GLY A 323 -4.64 -2.22 -33.37
CA GLY A 323 -3.58 -2.72 -34.25
C GLY A 323 -3.23 -1.78 -35.41
N LYS A 324 -4.21 -1.06 -35.99
CA LYS A 324 -3.94 -0.05 -37.03
C LYS A 324 -3.29 1.21 -36.48
N ILE A 325 -3.63 1.60 -35.25
CA ILE A 325 -2.98 2.72 -34.54
C ILE A 325 -1.54 2.35 -34.17
N PHE A 326 -1.28 1.11 -33.73
CA PHE A 326 0.07 0.63 -33.46
C PHE A 326 0.92 0.51 -34.72
N ALA A 327 0.43 -0.13 -35.79
CA ALA A 327 1.16 -0.23 -37.06
C ALA A 327 1.45 1.16 -37.69
N HIS A 328 0.55 2.14 -37.48
CA HIS A 328 0.80 3.52 -37.87
C HIS A 328 1.88 4.19 -37.00
N ALA A 329 1.86 3.99 -35.67
CA ALA A 329 2.90 4.48 -34.78
C ALA A 329 4.28 3.83 -35.02
N GLU A 330 4.29 2.54 -35.35
CA GLU A 330 5.44 1.72 -35.76
C GLU A 330 6.05 2.32 -37.04
N ALA A 331 5.26 2.53 -38.10
CA ALA A 331 5.70 3.19 -39.32
C ALA A 331 6.13 4.67 -39.10
N MET A 332 5.49 5.42 -38.20
CA MET A 332 5.92 6.79 -37.86
C MET A 332 7.27 6.80 -37.15
N VAL A 333 7.52 5.86 -36.23
CA VAL A 333 8.82 5.72 -35.55
C VAL A 333 9.88 5.30 -36.56
N GLU A 334 9.58 4.35 -37.46
CA GLU A 334 10.49 3.91 -38.52
C GLU A 334 10.89 5.06 -39.46
N ILE A 335 9.92 5.82 -40.00
CA ILE A 335 10.18 6.99 -40.86
C ILE A 335 11.05 8.03 -40.13
N VAL A 336 10.83 8.26 -38.84
CA VAL A 336 11.64 9.22 -38.06
C VAL A 336 13.04 8.68 -37.77
N LEU A 337 13.20 7.41 -37.40
CA LEU A 337 14.52 6.77 -37.23
C LEU A 337 15.34 6.82 -38.53
N GLN A 338 14.72 6.53 -39.68
CA GLN A 338 15.36 6.67 -40.99
C GLN A 338 15.74 8.14 -41.32
N SER A 339 15.12 9.13 -40.68
CA SER A 339 15.34 10.57 -40.95
C SER A 339 16.30 11.28 -39.99
N VAL A 340 16.46 10.81 -38.74
CA VAL A 340 17.35 11.42 -37.73
C VAL A 340 18.31 10.44 -37.05
N GLY A 341 18.32 9.15 -37.44
CA GLY A 341 19.17 8.14 -36.82
C GLY A 341 18.65 7.78 -35.42
N SER A 342 19.36 8.18 -34.36
CA SER A 342 18.98 7.89 -32.98
C SER A 342 18.09 8.99 -32.38
N ALA A 343 16.88 8.61 -31.95
CA ALA A 343 15.95 9.52 -31.28
C ALA A 343 15.28 8.87 -30.06
N VAL A 344 15.15 9.64 -28.96
CA VAL A 344 14.49 9.18 -27.73
C VAL A 344 13.00 9.51 -27.80
N PHE A 345 12.19 8.52 -28.15
CA PHE A 345 10.72 8.67 -28.22
C PHE A 345 10.04 8.53 -26.85
N LYS A 346 9.02 9.37 -26.61
CA LYS A 346 8.13 9.24 -25.45
C LYS A 346 6.68 9.14 -25.90
N VAL A 347 6.22 7.91 -26.17
CA VAL A 347 4.85 7.63 -26.63
C VAL A 347 3.85 7.85 -25.48
N GLY A 348 3.24 9.04 -25.46
CA GLY A 348 2.23 9.42 -24.46
C GLY A 348 0.81 9.14 -24.93
N PHE A 349 0.16 8.11 -24.38
CA PHE A 349 -1.27 7.89 -24.60
C PHE A 349 -2.09 8.92 -23.81
N THR A 350 -2.78 9.82 -24.51
CA THR A 350 -3.59 10.92 -23.92
C THR A 350 -4.88 10.45 -23.23
N HIS A 351 -5.22 9.17 -23.36
CA HIS A 351 -6.40 8.53 -22.81
C HIS A 351 -6.03 7.08 -22.48
N ASP A 352 -6.56 6.55 -21.36
CA ASP A 352 -6.20 5.22 -20.83
C ASP A 352 -6.42 4.13 -21.90
N PRO A 353 -5.34 3.55 -22.47
CA PRO A 353 -5.48 2.60 -23.56
C PRO A 353 -5.89 1.21 -23.07
N VAL A 354 -5.82 0.93 -21.75
CA VAL A 354 -5.99 -0.41 -21.18
C VAL A 354 -7.29 -1.07 -21.67
N ARG A 355 -8.43 -0.37 -21.63
CA ARG A 355 -9.73 -0.91 -22.08
C ARG A 355 -9.82 -1.22 -23.58
N ARG A 356 -8.91 -0.72 -24.41
CA ARG A 356 -8.85 -1.04 -25.86
C ARG A 356 -7.72 -2.03 -26.19
N VAL A 357 -6.66 -2.05 -25.40
CA VAL A 357 -5.49 -2.93 -25.58
C VAL A 357 -5.68 -4.29 -24.89
N GLU A 358 -6.56 -4.40 -23.88
CA GLU A 358 -6.89 -5.65 -23.19
C GLU A 358 -7.34 -6.81 -24.12
N GLY A 359 -7.82 -6.51 -25.33
CA GLY A 359 -8.19 -7.49 -26.37
C GLY A 359 -7.08 -7.89 -27.36
N TYR A 360 -5.89 -7.28 -27.29
CA TYR A 360 -4.74 -7.54 -28.19
C TYR A 360 -3.44 -7.90 -27.42
N CYS A 361 -3.52 -8.11 -26.11
CA CYS A 361 -2.33 -8.25 -25.26
C CYS A 361 -1.49 -9.53 -25.49
N ASP A 362 -2.04 -10.59 -26.09
CA ASP A 362 -1.27 -11.82 -26.35
C ASP A 362 -0.28 -11.63 -27.48
N GLU A 363 -0.71 -11.11 -28.64
CA GLU A 363 0.20 -10.63 -29.71
C GLU A 363 1.26 -9.66 -29.15
N GLY A 364 0.85 -8.76 -28.25
CA GLY A 364 1.76 -7.80 -27.61
C GLY A 364 2.88 -8.47 -26.80
N TYR A 365 2.57 -9.44 -25.95
CA TYR A 365 3.59 -10.18 -25.19
C TYR A 365 4.50 -11.00 -26.12
N HIS A 366 3.93 -11.66 -27.13
CA HIS A 366 4.72 -12.44 -28.10
C HIS A 366 5.68 -11.55 -28.91
N ARG A 367 5.24 -10.38 -29.40
CA ARG A 367 6.13 -9.39 -30.05
C ARG A 367 7.25 -8.91 -29.11
N PHE A 368 6.94 -8.56 -27.86
CA PHE A 368 8.00 -8.15 -26.92
C PHE A 368 9.02 -9.27 -26.68
N LYS A 369 8.60 -10.54 -26.66
CA LYS A 369 9.49 -11.70 -26.60
C LYS A 369 10.32 -11.86 -27.89
N GLU A 370 9.72 -11.69 -29.07
CA GLU A 370 10.43 -11.72 -30.37
C GLU A 370 11.55 -10.67 -30.45
N PHE A 371 11.36 -9.48 -29.86
CA PHE A 371 12.37 -8.43 -29.76
C PHE A 371 13.33 -8.55 -28.57
N GLY A 372 13.30 -9.65 -27.79
CA GLY A 372 14.16 -9.83 -26.61
C GLY A 372 13.88 -8.87 -25.45
N LEU A 373 12.69 -8.26 -25.42
CA LEU A 373 12.25 -7.28 -24.41
C LEU A 373 11.51 -7.93 -23.21
N ALA A 374 11.36 -9.25 -23.22
CA ALA A 374 10.85 -10.09 -22.15
C ALA A 374 11.74 -11.34 -21.97
N LEU A 375 11.77 -11.92 -20.77
CA LEU A 375 12.40 -13.24 -20.56
C LEU A 375 11.66 -14.33 -21.36
N ASP A 376 12.41 -15.23 -22.00
CA ASP A 376 11.85 -16.40 -22.66
C ASP A 376 11.63 -17.54 -21.66
N VAL A 377 10.56 -17.41 -20.88
CA VAL A 377 10.11 -18.42 -19.93
C VAL A 377 8.67 -18.82 -20.28
N PRO A 378 8.36 -20.12 -20.42
CA PRO A 378 7.01 -20.57 -20.68
C PRO A 378 6.09 -20.29 -19.48
N ILE A 379 4.86 -19.87 -19.77
CA ILE A 379 3.78 -19.85 -18.78
C ILE A 379 3.05 -21.19 -18.91
N SER A 380 3.25 -22.04 -17.91
CA SER A 380 2.53 -23.31 -17.75
C SER A 380 1.09 -23.07 -17.27
N TYR A 381 0.24 -24.08 -17.42
CA TYR A 381 -1.14 -24.08 -16.94
C TYR A 381 -1.34 -25.26 -15.98
N VAL A 382 -2.04 -25.01 -14.88
CA VAL A 382 -2.32 -25.98 -13.81
C VAL A 382 -3.81 -26.25 -13.78
N ASN A 383 -4.18 -27.53 -13.93
CA ASN A 383 -5.55 -27.97 -13.74
C ASN A 383 -5.89 -27.97 -12.25
N VAL A 384 -6.89 -27.19 -11.85
CA VAL A 384 -7.31 -27.06 -10.44
C VAL A 384 -8.61 -27.80 -10.12
N GLY A 385 -9.02 -28.74 -10.96
CA GLY A 385 -10.23 -29.55 -10.80
C GLY A 385 -11.51 -28.97 -11.44
N ASP A 386 -11.42 -27.81 -12.09
CA ASP A 386 -12.50 -27.20 -12.89
C ASP A 386 -12.21 -27.43 -14.38
N SER A 387 -13.10 -28.14 -15.07
CA SER A 387 -12.96 -28.48 -16.50
C SER A 387 -12.99 -27.28 -17.44
N ASN A 388 -13.31 -26.07 -16.95
CA ASN A 388 -13.30 -24.83 -17.71
C ASN A 388 -12.29 -23.79 -17.16
N CYS A 389 -11.45 -24.15 -16.18
CA CYS A 389 -10.52 -23.21 -15.55
C CYS A 389 -9.18 -23.86 -15.17
N ASP A 390 -8.24 -23.88 -16.12
CA ASP A 390 -6.81 -24.00 -15.78
C ASP A 390 -6.26 -22.64 -15.33
N LEU A 391 -5.35 -22.64 -14.36
CA LEU A 391 -4.71 -21.43 -13.83
C LEU A 391 -3.24 -21.31 -14.25
N PRO A 392 -2.77 -20.12 -14.70
CA PRO A 392 -1.44 -19.96 -15.25
C PRO A 392 -0.37 -19.81 -14.16
N MET A 393 0.82 -20.35 -14.42
CA MET A 393 1.96 -20.42 -13.50
C MET A 393 3.28 -20.29 -14.29
N ILE A 394 4.24 -19.52 -13.76
CA ILE A 394 5.65 -19.64 -14.14
C ILE A 394 6.25 -20.74 -13.26
N ARG A 395 6.84 -21.75 -13.88
CA ARG A 395 7.56 -22.81 -13.17
C ARG A 395 8.94 -22.31 -12.74
N PRO A 396 9.31 -22.44 -11.46
CA PRO A 396 10.67 -22.22 -11.01
C PRO A 396 11.71 -23.07 -11.76
N SER A 397 11.38 -24.30 -12.20
CA SER A 397 12.28 -25.08 -13.08
C SER A 397 12.63 -24.32 -14.36
N ASP A 398 11.60 -23.84 -15.05
CA ASP A 398 11.71 -23.26 -16.38
C ASP A 398 12.37 -21.87 -16.30
N LEU A 399 12.03 -21.10 -15.27
CA LEU A 399 12.65 -19.80 -14.98
C LEU A 399 14.12 -19.93 -14.59
N PHE A 400 14.49 -20.88 -13.72
CA PHE A 400 15.88 -21.02 -13.27
C PHE A 400 16.79 -21.68 -14.30
N GLN A 401 16.26 -22.60 -15.13
CA GLN A 401 16.98 -23.07 -16.32
C GLN A 401 17.22 -21.93 -17.30
N HIS A 402 16.23 -21.07 -17.56
CA HIS A 402 16.44 -19.89 -18.42
C HIS A 402 17.49 -18.92 -17.84
N LEU A 403 17.52 -18.70 -16.51
CA LEU A 403 18.59 -17.93 -15.87
C LEU A 403 19.96 -18.61 -16.00
N ALA A 404 20.05 -19.93 -15.91
CA ALA A 404 21.29 -20.66 -16.13
C ALA A 404 21.77 -20.60 -17.59
N ASP A 405 20.85 -20.71 -18.56
CA ASP A 405 21.14 -20.58 -19.99
C ASP A 405 21.63 -19.17 -20.36
N LEU A 406 21.16 -18.14 -19.64
CA LEU A 406 21.66 -16.76 -19.71
C LEU A 406 22.97 -16.51 -18.94
N GLY A 407 23.49 -17.51 -18.21
CA GLY A 407 24.69 -17.38 -17.36
C GLY A 407 24.47 -16.55 -16.09
N LYS A 408 23.22 -16.44 -15.61
CA LYS A 408 22.75 -15.53 -14.54
C LYS A 408 22.08 -16.27 -13.37
N LEU A 409 22.47 -17.52 -13.13
CA LEU A 409 22.00 -18.31 -11.98
C LEU A 409 22.53 -17.77 -10.63
N ASP A 410 23.62 -17.00 -10.66
CA ASP A 410 24.20 -16.28 -9.52
C ASP A 410 23.23 -15.28 -8.86
N LEU A 411 22.24 -14.77 -9.62
CA LEU A 411 21.15 -13.95 -9.10
C LEU A 411 20.36 -14.65 -7.98
N LEU A 412 20.25 -15.99 -8.01
CA LEU A 412 19.56 -16.75 -6.97
C LEU A 412 20.28 -16.70 -5.61
N PHE A 413 21.57 -16.36 -5.58
CA PHE A 413 22.37 -16.20 -4.36
C PHE A 413 23.12 -14.86 -4.34
N GLY A 414 22.50 -13.80 -4.87
CA GLY A 414 22.96 -12.42 -4.69
C GLY A 414 24.27 -12.06 -5.39
N GLN A 415 24.60 -12.75 -6.47
CA GLN A 415 25.85 -12.58 -7.24
C GLN A 415 27.12 -12.78 -6.40
N GLN A 416 27.01 -13.59 -5.33
CA GLN A 416 28.16 -14.00 -4.52
C GLN A 416 28.96 -15.10 -5.26
N PRO A 417 30.26 -15.28 -4.98
CA PRO A 417 31.01 -16.41 -5.54
C PRO A 417 30.46 -17.74 -5.02
N ALA A 418 30.39 -18.76 -5.88
CA ALA A 418 29.82 -20.08 -5.55
C ALA A 418 30.48 -20.76 -4.33
N SER A 419 31.72 -20.40 -3.98
CA SER A 419 32.41 -20.81 -2.77
C SER A 419 31.71 -20.42 -1.46
N VAL A 420 30.69 -19.56 -1.50
CA VAL A 420 29.82 -19.25 -0.37
C VAL A 420 28.90 -20.42 0.04
N LEU A 421 28.57 -21.31 -0.90
CA LEU A 421 27.55 -22.35 -0.70
C LEU A 421 28.01 -23.46 0.27
N PRO A 422 29.23 -24.04 0.17
CA PRO A 422 29.70 -25.03 1.15
C PRO A 422 29.76 -24.49 2.59
N GLU A 423 30.22 -23.25 2.75
CA GLU A 423 30.30 -22.57 4.05
C GLU A 423 28.90 -22.31 4.64
N PHE A 424 27.92 -21.95 3.79
CA PHE A 424 26.52 -21.83 4.22
C PHE A 424 25.99 -23.18 4.74
N TRP A 425 26.17 -24.26 3.98
CA TRP A 425 25.63 -25.57 4.36
C TRP A 425 26.33 -26.19 5.57
N SER A 426 27.64 -25.95 5.72
CA SER A 426 28.39 -26.35 6.93
C SER A 426 27.79 -25.74 8.19
N ARG A 427 27.50 -24.44 8.17
CA ARG A 427 26.90 -23.75 9.33
C ARG A 427 25.42 -24.06 9.50
N PHE A 428 24.69 -24.29 8.40
CA PHE A 428 23.30 -24.73 8.46
C PHE A 428 23.18 -26.07 9.19
N GLN A 429 24.14 -26.98 9.00
CA GLN A 429 24.22 -28.24 9.74
C GLN A 429 24.47 -28.07 11.24
N GLU A 430 25.07 -26.96 11.68
CA GLU A 430 25.23 -26.67 13.12
C GLU A 430 23.95 -26.12 13.76
N VAL A 431 23.09 -25.41 13.01
CA VAL A 431 21.88 -24.74 13.54
C VAL A 431 20.57 -25.50 13.29
N GLU A 432 20.47 -26.31 12.23
CA GLU A 432 19.37 -27.25 11.98
C GLU A 432 19.89 -28.68 11.68
N PRO A 433 20.64 -29.32 12.61
CA PRO A 433 21.31 -30.61 12.36
C PRO A 433 20.38 -31.77 11.95
N ASN A 434 19.09 -31.68 12.29
CA ASN A 434 18.08 -32.68 11.94
C ASN A 434 17.44 -32.45 10.55
N ASN A 435 17.75 -31.35 9.87
CA ASN A 435 17.08 -30.99 8.62
C ASN A 435 17.39 -32.01 7.51
N THR A 436 16.34 -32.50 6.83
CA THR A 436 16.44 -33.59 5.85
C THR A 436 17.33 -33.29 4.64
N VAL A 437 17.71 -32.02 4.39
CA VAL A 437 18.72 -31.67 3.37
C VAL A 437 20.08 -32.33 3.64
N HIS A 438 20.46 -32.52 4.91
CA HIS A 438 21.74 -33.14 5.27
C HIS A 438 21.79 -34.63 4.90
N ALA A 439 20.65 -35.31 4.87
CA ALA A 439 20.55 -36.68 4.37
C ALA A 439 20.78 -36.76 2.85
N ALA A 440 20.32 -35.77 2.08
CA ALA A 440 20.57 -35.70 0.63
C ALA A 440 22.05 -35.43 0.30
N PHE A 441 22.73 -34.60 1.10
CA PHE A 441 24.19 -34.43 1.00
C PHE A 441 24.94 -35.71 1.39
N ALA A 442 24.56 -36.38 2.48
CA ALA A 442 25.19 -37.62 2.92
C ALA A 442 24.98 -38.79 1.94
N ALA A 443 23.83 -38.84 1.26
CA ALA A 443 23.54 -39.79 0.19
C ALA A 443 24.24 -39.46 -1.15
N GLY A 444 24.88 -38.30 -1.27
CA GLY A 444 25.53 -37.84 -2.49
C GLY A 444 24.57 -37.48 -3.64
N THR A 445 23.25 -37.39 -3.37
CA THR A 445 22.25 -36.97 -4.38
C THR A 445 22.31 -35.46 -4.65
N MET A 446 22.83 -34.70 -3.70
CA MET A 446 23.08 -33.26 -3.81
C MET A 446 24.50 -32.94 -3.33
N HIS A 447 25.06 -31.82 -3.78
CA HIS A 447 26.41 -31.38 -3.38
C HIS A 447 26.38 -29.94 -2.84
N PRO A 448 26.99 -29.65 -1.67
CA PRO A 448 26.98 -28.31 -1.07
C PRO A 448 27.63 -27.20 -1.92
N ASP A 449 28.52 -27.53 -2.86
CA ASP A 449 29.16 -26.57 -3.78
C ASP A 449 28.22 -26.02 -4.86
N ARG A 450 27.12 -26.75 -5.14
CA ARG A 450 26.16 -26.48 -6.23
C ARG A 450 24.71 -26.55 -5.77
N THR A 451 24.47 -26.36 -4.46
CA THR A 451 23.12 -26.31 -3.89
C THR A 451 22.81 -24.93 -3.35
N ILE A 452 21.78 -24.29 -3.88
CA ILE A 452 21.38 -22.91 -3.56
C ILE A 452 20.30 -22.93 -2.46
N PRO A 453 20.49 -22.24 -1.32
CA PRO A 453 19.50 -22.19 -0.24
C PRO A 453 18.37 -21.22 -0.54
N MET A 454 17.15 -21.75 -0.71
CA MET A 454 15.96 -21.03 -1.15
C MET A 454 14.82 -21.07 -0.13
N VAL A 455 13.90 -20.12 -0.24
CA VAL A 455 12.64 -20.08 0.50
C VAL A 455 11.45 -19.69 -0.39
N ILE A 456 10.25 -20.01 0.09
CA ILE A 456 8.96 -19.77 -0.58
C ILE A 456 8.22 -18.63 0.13
N HIS A 457 7.88 -17.57 -0.58
CA HIS A 457 7.09 -16.44 -0.05
C HIS A 457 5.66 -16.43 -0.61
N GLY A 458 4.68 -16.01 0.20
CA GLY A 458 3.39 -15.57 -0.30
C GLY A 458 2.63 -14.59 0.60
N ASP A 459 1.86 -13.69 -0.01
CA ASP A 459 1.00 -12.71 0.69
C ASP A 459 -0.20 -12.21 -0.16
N GLU A 460 -1.21 -11.61 0.50
CA GLU A 460 -2.41 -11.00 -0.09
C GLU A 460 -2.30 -9.47 -0.32
N GLY A 461 -1.69 -9.10 -1.45
CA GLY A 461 -1.70 -7.72 -1.96
C GLY A 461 -3.12 -7.17 -2.21
N ARG A 462 -3.26 -5.83 -2.19
CA ARG A 462 -4.56 -5.15 -2.45
C ARG A 462 -4.84 -4.99 -3.96
N GLY A 463 -5.61 -5.90 -4.55
CA GLY A 463 -5.99 -5.95 -5.96
C GLY A 463 -7.14 -5.03 -6.39
N ARG A 464 -7.80 -5.38 -7.51
CA ARG A 464 -8.88 -4.59 -8.14
C ARG A 464 -10.09 -4.47 -7.21
N LYS A 465 -10.74 -3.30 -7.17
CA LYS A 465 -11.78 -2.93 -6.17
C LYS A 465 -11.36 -3.09 -4.69
N ARG A 466 -10.06 -3.09 -4.37
CA ARG A 466 -9.48 -3.41 -3.04
C ARG A 466 -9.67 -4.88 -2.59
N LEU A 467 -10.14 -5.78 -3.47
CA LEU A 467 -10.18 -7.21 -3.18
C LEU A 467 -8.76 -7.79 -3.06
N PRO A 468 -8.50 -8.80 -2.22
CA PRO A 468 -7.20 -9.46 -2.15
C PRO A 468 -6.75 -10.05 -3.49
N VAL A 469 -5.44 -10.07 -3.70
CA VAL A 469 -4.76 -10.83 -4.76
C VAL A 469 -3.58 -11.54 -4.10
N MET A 470 -3.58 -12.88 -4.16
CA MET A 470 -2.48 -13.69 -3.65
C MET A 470 -1.32 -13.59 -4.64
N VAL A 471 -0.11 -13.36 -4.15
CA VAL A 471 1.14 -13.34 -4.92
C VAL A 471 2.09 -14.33 -4.27
N VAL A 472 2.60 -15.30 -5.05
CA VAL A 472 3.51 -16.35 -4.55
C VAL A 472 4.80 -16.35 -5.37
N ASN A 473 5.93 -16.32 -4.68
CA ASN A 473 7.26 -16.21 -5.27
C ASN A 473 8.30 -17.03 -4.47
N THR A 474 9.48 -17.18 -5.04
CA THR A 474 10.64 -17.80 -4.38
C THR A 474 11.83 -16.84 -4.40
N HIS A 475 12.79 -17.04 -3.49
CA HIS A 475 14.07 -16.34 -3.49
C HIS A 475 15.14 -17.09 -2.68
N GLY A 476 16.41 -16.78 -2.92
CA GLY A 476 17.50 -17.26 -2.08
C GLY A 476 17.62 -16.50 -0.76
N LEU A 477 18.28 -17.12 0.23
CA LEU A 477 18.63 -16.47 1.50
C LEU A 477 19.87 -15.57 1.39
N ILE A 478 20.85 -16.01 0.61
CA ILE A 478 22.08 -15.28 0.29
C ILE A 478 21.75 -14.18 -0.73
N GLY A 479 22.31 -12.99 -0.56
CA GLY A 479 21.92 -11.80 -1.31
C GLY A 479 23.00 -10.74 -1.40
N ALA A 480 22.60 -9.46 -1.44
CA ALA A 480 23.51 -8.32 -1.54
C ALA A 480 23.71 -7.54 -0.22
N GLY A 481 23.11 -7.98 0.89
CA GLY A 481 23.26 -7.39 2.22
C GLY A 481 22.28 -6.26 2.50
N CYS A 482 22.72 -5.22 3.21
CA CYS A 482 21.98 -3.97 3.39
C CYS A 482 22.95 -2.80 3.62
N LYS A 483 22.44 -1.56 3.70
CA LYS A 483 23.28 -0.38 3.98
C LYS A 483 24.07 -0.53 5.30
N ALA A 484 23.38 -0.84 6.39
CA ALA A 484 23.99 -0.96 7.72
C ALA A 484 25.06 -2.08 7.81
N PHE A 485 24.84 -3.19 7.09
CA PHE A 485 25.83 -4.27 6.96
C PHE A 485 27.13 -3.78 6.30
N HIS A 486 27.06 -3.11 5.15
CA HIS A 486 28.27 -2.58 4.50
C HIS A 486 28.95 -1.46 5.29
N GLU A 487 28.19 -0.60 5.96
CA GLU A 487 28.76 0.46 6.81
C GLU A 487 29.46 -0.11 8.04
N PHE A 488 28.94 -1.20 8.63
CA PHE A 488 29.55 -1.87 9.78
C PHE A 488 30.78 -2.70 9.41
N HIS A 489 30.76 -3.37 8.26
CA HIS A 489 31.84 -4.24 7.78
C HIS A 489 32.87 -3.55 6.86
N LYS A 490 32.68 -2.26 6.54
CA LYS A 490 33.50 -1.45 5.61
C LYS A 490 35.00 -1.68 5.73
N ASP A 491 35.51 -1.65 6.96
CA ASP A 491 36.94 -1.71 7.27
C ASP A 491 37.37 -3.12 7.73
N ALA A 492 36.51 -4.14 7.57
CA ALA A 492 36.69 -5.52 8.00
C ALA A 492 36.18 -6.55 6.95
N PRO A 493 36.75 -6.59 5.72
CA PRO A 493 36.23 -7.39 4.61
C PRO A 493 36.15 -8.89 4.90
N ARG A 494 37.11 -9.48 5.62
CA ARG A 494 37.04 -10.90 6.04
C ARG A 494 35.83 -11.19 6.93
N MET A 495 35.46 -10.26 7.81
CA MET A 495 34.24 -10.38 8.62
C MET A 495 32.99 -10.23 7.75
N GLN A 496 33.05 -9.46 6.65
CA GLN A 496 31.95 -9.33 5.69
C GLN A 496 31.72 -10.64 4.91
N GLU A 497 32.80 -11.24 4.42
CA GLU A 497 32.81 -12.54 3.74
C GLU A 497 32.27 -13.63 4.67
N GLN A 498 32.77 -13.68 5.92
CA GLN A 498 32.31 -14.65 6.91
C GLN A 498 30.86 -14.43 7.33
N ALA A 499 30.41 -13.19 7.57
CA ALA A 499 29.03 -12.92 7.98
C ALA A 499 27.99 -13.20 6.87
N MET A 500 28.43 -13.17 5.61
CA MET A 500 27.63 -13.28 4.39
C MET A 500 26.52 -12.22 4.21
N PRO A 501 26.32 -11.69 3.00
CA PRO A 501 25.22 -10.77 2.71
C PRO A 501 23.86 -11.50 2.63
N VAL A 502 22.85 -10.97 3.34
CA VAL A 502 21.45 -11.43 3.32
C VAL A 502 20.61 -10.77 2.21
N ASN A 503 19.56 -11.44 1.72
CA ASN A 503 18.77 -11.02 0.55
C ASN A 503 17.68 -9.95 0.80
N ILE A 504 18.13 -8.77 1.24
CA ILE A 504 17.28 -7.57 1.50
C ILE A 504 17.74 -6.29 0.78
N LYS A 505 18.58 -6.41 -0.26
CA LYS A 505 19.09 -5.30 -1.09
C LYS A 505 19.15 -5.72 -2.56
N GLY A 506 18.80 -4.80 -3.44
CA GLY A 506 18.64 -5.00 -4.88
C GLY A 506 17.30 -4.41 -5.33
N HIS A 507 16.86 -4.66 -6.57
CA HIS A 507 15.47 -4.44 -6.94
C HIS A 507 14.63 -5.69 -6.62
N SER A 508 13.35 -5.51 -6.29
CA SER A 508 12.42 -6.62 -6.02
C SER A 508 12.30 -7.57 -7.23
N MET A 509 12.22 -7.01 -8.44
CA MET A 509 12.18 -7.78 -9.70
C MET A 509 13.48 -8.54 -10.06
N GLU A 510 14.61 -8.23 -9.42
CA GLU A 510 15.91 -8.88 -9.65
C GLU A 510 16.20 -9.98 -8.62
N THR A 511 15.52 -9.93 -7.47
CA THR A 511 15.82 -10.75 -6.28
C THR A 511 14.68 -11.70 -5.90
N ARG A 512 13.47 -11.49 -6.43
CA ARG A 512 12.26 -12.30 -6.18
C ARG A 512 11.70 -12.87 -7.48
N PHE A 513 11.39 -14.17 -7.46
CA PHE A 513 11.07 -14.96 -8.65
C PHE A 513 9.61 -15.42 -8.59
N LEU A 514 8.75 -14.81 -9.42
CA LEU A 514 7.30 -15.01 -9.37
C LEU A 514 6.91 -16.39 -9.88
N SER A 515 6.10 -17.12 -9.10
CA SER A 515 5.52 -18.40 -9.53
C SER A 515 4.09 -18.22 -10.00
N PHE A 516 3.20 -17.66 -9.18
CA PHE A 516 1.82 -17.40 -9.58
C PHE A 516 1.17 -16.20 -8.87
N VAL A 517 0.06 -15.72 -9.44
CA VAL A 517 -0.78 -14.65 -8.90
C VAL A 517 -2.25 -15.06 -9.03
N LEU A 518 -3.01 -15.06 -7.94
CA LEU A 518 -4.43 -15.46 -7.94
C LEU A 518 -5.33 -14.34 -7.43
N SER A 519 -6.48 -14.13 -8.08
CA SER A 519 -7.50 -13.18 -7.57
C SER A 519 -8.28 -13.81 -6.40
N LYS A 520 -8.84 -13.03 -5.47
CA LYS A 520 -9.69 -13.61 -4.40
C LYS A 520 -10.92 -14.37 -4.91
N LYS A 521 -11.39 -14.12 -6.14
CA LYS A 521 -12.43 -14.96 -6.78
C LYS A 521 -11.88 -16.36 -7.10
N SER A 522 -10.60 -16.45 -7.47
CA SER A 522 -9.92 -17.67 -7.93
C SER A 522 -9.50 -18.62 -6.81
N TYR A 523 -9.59 -18.24 -5.53
CA TYR A 523 -9.30 -19.13 -4.38
C TYR A 523 -10.35 -19.04 -3.26
N GLY A 524 -11.55 -18.57 -3.59
CA GLY A 524 -12.78 -18.81 -2.83
C GLY A 524 -12.71 -18.58 -1.32
N THR A 525 -13.41 -19.46 -0.59
CA THR A 525 -13.41 -19.58 0.88
C THR A 525 -12.88 -20.93 1.34
N ASP A 526 -12.98 -21.93 0.47
CA ASP A 526 -12.48 -23.30 0.56
C ASP A 526 -10.97 -23.42 0.23
N CYS A 527 -10.41 -22.45 -0.49
CA CYS A 527 -9.00 -22.41 -0.92
C CYS A 527 -8.53 -23.60 -1.80
N SER A 528 -9.44 -24.44 -2.32
CA SER A 528 -9.08 -25.63 -3.12
C SER A 528 -8.13 -25.33 -4.29
N TYR A 529 -8.44 -24.29 -5.09
CA TYR A 529 -7.61 -23.87 -6.22
C TYR A 529 -6.24 -23.32 -5.77
N LEU A 530 -6.15 -22.71 -4.57
CA LEU A 530 -4.87 -22.29 -3.99
C LEU A 530 -4.03 -23.50 -3.59
N MET A 531 -4.64 -24.52 -2.98
CA MET A 531 -3.95 -25.76 -2.62
C MET A 531 -3.44 -26.51 -3.85
N ARG A 532 -4.25 -26.64 -4.93
CA ARG A 532 -3.81 -27.22 -6.20
C ARG A 532 -2.66 -26.45 -6.87
N MET A 533 -2.65 -25.12 -6.77
CA MET A 533 -1.53 -24.29 -7.24
C MET A 533 -0.27 -24.46 -6.36
N PHE A 534 -0.44 -24.72 -5.05
CA PHE A 534 0.68 -25.04 -4.16
C PHE A 534 1.23 -26.46 -4.36
N GLU A 535 0.38 -27.47 -4.59
CA GLU A 535 0.75 -28.83 -4.98
C GLU A 535 1.62 -28.78 -6.26
N ALA A 536 1.13 -28.14 -7.32
CA ALA A 536 1.85 -27.98 -8.57
C ALA A 536 3.16 -27.16 -8.45
N LEU A 537 3.20 -26.16 -7.55
CA LEU A 537 4.43 -25.44 -7.22
C LEU A 537 5.43 -26.36 -6.52
N VAL A 538 5.02 -27.02 -5.44
CA VAL A 538 5.91 -27.83 -4.61
C VAL A 538 6.44 -29.06 -5.36
N GLU A 539 5.65 -29.63 -6.28
CA GLU A 539 6.16 -30.65 -7.22
C GLU A 539 7.30 -30.14 -8.10
N ASP A 540 7.26 -28.86 -8.49
CA ASP A 540 8.32 -28.23 -9.28
C ASP A 540 9.57 -27.91 -8.44
N LEU A 541 9.36 -27.43 -7.21
CA LEU A 541 10.44 -27.19 -6.24
C LEU A 541 11.16 -28.49 -5.84
N CYS A 542 10.41 -29.61 -5.75
CA CYS A 542 10.97 -30.93 -5.49
C CYS A 542 11.88 -31.39 -6.65
N LYS A 543 11.50 -31.17 -7.92
CA LYS A 543 12.38 -31.46 -9.08
C LYS A 543 13.67 -30.63 -9.05
N LEU A 544 13.58 -29.36 -8.66
CA LEU A 544 14.77 -28.50 -8.46
C LEU A 544 15.69 -29.00 -7.34
N SER A 545 15.16 -29.77 -6.37
CA SER A 545 15.93 -30.41 -5.31
C SER A 545 16.51 -31.78 -5.72
N THR A 546 15.79 -32.57 -6.54
CA THR A 546 16.15 -33.98 -6.84
C THR A 546 16.78 -34.23 -8.21
N THR A 547 16.52 -33.36 -9.19
CA THR A 547 17.01 -33.46 -10.58
C THR A 547 17.86 -32.26 -10.98
N GLY A 548 17.60 -31.10 -10.37
CA GLY A 548 18.35 -29.86 -10.56
C GLY A 548 18.22 -29.21 -11.94
N ILE A 549 19.04 -28.20 -12.13
CA ILE A 549 19.20 -27.34 -13.31
C ILE A 549 20.47 -27.77 -14.04
N GLN A 550 20.44 -27.86 -15.36
CA GLN A 550 21.54 -28.42 -16.15
C GLN A 550 22.32 -27.30 -16.87
N ILE A 551 23.52 -27.00 -16.40
CA ILE A 551 24.38 -25.95 -16.96
C ILE A 551 25.40 -26.56 -17.92
N LYS A 552 25.49 -26.04 -19.15
CA LYS A 552 26.51 -26.44 -20.13
C LYS A 552 27.79 -25.62 -19.92
N SER A 553 28.78 -26.18 -19.24
CA SER A 553 30.10 -25.57 -19.06
C SER A 553 31.09 -26.06 -20.13
N LYS A 554 32.27 -25.44 -20.20
CA LYS A 554 33.35 -25.89 -21.11
C LYS A 554 33.91 -27.26 -20.72
N SER A 555 33.65 -27.71 -19.49
CA SER A 555 34.10 -28.97 -18.90
C SER A 555 33.06 -30.09 -18.98
N GLY A 556 31.81 -29.80 -19.36
CA GLY A 556 30.74 -30.80 -19.48
C GLY A 556 29.36 -30.22 -19.18
N VAL A 557 28.43 -31.07 -18.75
CA VAL A 557 27.16 -30.65 -18.17
C VAL A 557 27.28 -30.75 -16.64
N GLU A 558 26.86 -29.71 -15.94
CA GLU A 558 26.88 -29.63 -14.47
C GLU A 558 25.47 -29.47 -13.93
N THR A 559 25.11 -30.29 -12.94
CA THR A 559 23.82 -30.18 -12.25
C THR A 559 23.93 -29.25 -11.04
N TRP A 560 23.01 -28.28 -10.97
CA TRP A 560 22.86 -27.35 -9.84
C TRP A 560 21.49 -27.52 -9.19
N HIS A 561 21.43 -27.56 -7.86
CA HIS A 561 20.19 -27.83 -7.12
C HIS A 561 19.71 -26.58 -6.37
N CYS A 562 18.40 -26.50 -6.11
CA CYS A 562 17.82 -25.53 -5.19
C CYS A 562 17.20 -26.26 -4.01
N ALA A 563 17.68 -26.01 -2.80
CA ALA A 563 17.14 -26.59 -1.58
C ALA A 563 16.19 -25.60 -0.90
N PHE A 564 14.90 -25.95 -0.87
CA PHE A 564 13.87 -25.14 -0.20
C PHE A 564 13.76 -25.55 1.27
N ILE A 565 14.26 -24.68 2.15
CA ILE A 565 14.44 -24.94 3.60
C ILE A 565 13.51 -24.08 4.48
N GLY A 566 12.50 -23.46 3.89
CA GLY A 566 11.44 -22.77 4.63
C GLY A 566 10.47 -21.99 3.75
N SER A 567 9.38 -21.54 4.36
CA SER A 567 8.44 -20.58 3.79
C SER A 567 8.29 -19.35 4.70
N VAL A 568 8.06 -18.19 4.10
CA VAL A 568 7.98 -16.86 4.73
C VAL A 568 6.71 -16.13 4.27
N GLY A 569 6.20 -15.21 5.09
CA GLY A 569 4.97 -14.45 4.81
C GLY A 569 4.21 -14.12 6.10
N ASP A 570 3.14 -13.32 6.01
CA ASP A 570 2.32 -13.03 7.19
C ASP A 570 1.63 -14.29 7.72
N LEU A 571 1.32 -14.29 9.02
CA LEU A 571 0.62 -15.38 9.71
C LEU A 571 -0.74 -15.71 9.06
N GLN A 572 -1.38 -14.77 8.34
CA GLN A 572 -2.60 -15.02 7.58
C GLN A 572 -2.37 -15.85 6.29
N PHE A 573 -1.17 -15.82 5.71
CA PHE A 573 -0.80 -16.67 4.58
C PHE A 573 -0.60 -18.11 5.05
N PHE A 574 0.23 -18.33 6.08
CA PHE A 574 0.47 -19.65 6.67
C PHE A 574 -0.81 -20.36 7.11
N ALA A 575 -1.73 -19.64 7.77
CA ALA A 575 -3.02 -20.18 8.20
C ALA A 575 -3.88 -20.76 7.06
N LYS A 576 -3.67 -20.30 5.82
CA LYS A 576 -4.37 -20.80 4.62
C LYS A 576 -3.60 -21.97 3.99
N VAL A 577 -2.33 -21.75 3.64
CA VAL A 577 -1.56 -22.71 2.79
C VAL A 577 -1.09 -23.95 3.52
N ALA A 578 -1.06 -23.93 4.86
CA ALA A 578 -0.78 -25.09 5.69
C ALA A 578 -2.01 -25.59 6.48
N SER A 579 -3.21 -25.08 6.17
CA SER A 579 -4.50 -25.49 6.76
C SER A 579 -4.46 -25.61 8.29
N LEU A 580 -3.90 -24.59 8.96
CA LEU A 580 -3.42 -24.73 10.34
C LEU A 580 -4.55 -24.91 11.37
N THR A 581 -4.52 -26.02 12.12
CA THR A 581 -5.41 -26.28 13.27
C THR A 581 -5.14 -25.36 14.45
N ARG A 582 -3.96 -24.73 14.49
CA ARG A 582 -3.54 -23.76 15.51
C ARG A 582 -2.98 -22.51 14.82
N SER A 583 -3.62 -21.36 15.00
CA SER A 583 -3.24 -20.13 14.30
C SER A 583 -3.53 -18.87 15.11
N TYR A 584 -2.83 -17.78 14.79
CA TYR A 584 -2.99 -16.48 15.45
C TYR A 584 -4.44 -15.95 15.45
N THR A 585 -5.30 -16.43 14.54
CA THR A 585 -6.72 -16.05 14.45
C THR A 585 -7.56 -16.54 15.63
N HIS A 586 -7.08 -17.56 16.36
CA HIS A 586 -7.73 -18.16 17.53
C HIS A 586 -7.54 -17.35 18.81
N VAL A 587 -6.80 -16.23 18.77
CA VAL A 587 -6.69 -15.30 19.89
C VAL A 587 -8.09 -14.86 20.35
N SER A 588 -8.28 -14.82 21.67
CA SER A 588 -9.56 -14.44 22.25
C SER A 588 -9.93 -12.99 21.90
N LYS A 589 -11.20 -12.79 21.54
CA LYS A 589 -11.76 -11.48 21.16
C LYS A 589 -12.72 -10.92 22.21
N ARG A 590 -12.88 -11.63 23.35
CA ARG A 590 -13.76 -11.27 24.46
C ARG A 590 -13.18 -11.81 25.77
N SER A 591 -13.22 -11.00 26.84
CA SER A 591 -12.81 -11.47 28.16
C SER A 591 -13.58 -12.75 28.56
N GLY A 592 -12.89 -13.67 29.23
CA GLY A 592 -13.45 -14.97 29.64
C GLY A 592 -13.51 -16.07 28.56
N GLN A 593 -13.26 -15.78 27.29
CA GLN A 593 -13.10 -16.83 26.27
C GLN A 593 -11.64 -17.29 26.18
N GLN A 594 -11.38 -18.60 26.28
CA GLN A 594 -10.06 -19.20 25.99
C GLN A 594 -9.92 -19.58 24.51
N ALA A 595 -8.69 -19.53 24.00
CA ALA A 595 -8.31 -19.94 22.65
C ALA A 595 -8.29 -21.48 22.53
N LYS A 596 -9.46 -22.11 22.40
CA LYS A 596 -9.67 -23.59 22.52
C LYS A 596 -8.64 -24.47 21.79
N ASN A 597 -8.14 -24.04 20.63
CA ASN A 597 -7.22 -24.82 19.81
C ASN A 597 -5.73 -24.40 19.94
N GLY A 598 -5.42 -23.30 20.64
CA GLY A 598 -4.10 -22.68 20.63
C GLY A 598 -3.87 -21.73 19.44
N LEU A 599 -2.89 -20.83 19.60
CA LEU A 599 -2.60 -19.70 18.69
C LEU A 599 -1.24 -19.77 17.99
N CYS A 600 -0.34 -20.63 18.46
CA CYS A 600 0.96 -20.86 17.83
C CYS A 600 0.94 -22.13 16.96
N HIS A 601 1.61 -22.06 15.82
CA HIS A 601 1.85 -23.23 14.96
C HIS A 601 3.16 -23.95 15.31
N LEU A 602 4.14 -23.24 15.89
CA LEU A 602 5.43 -23.80 16.31
C LEU A 602 5.34 -24.59 17.63
N CYS A 603 4.40 -24.25 18.51
CA CYS A 603 4.25 -24.82 19.85
C CYS A 603 2.76 -24.92 20.27
N LEU A 604 2.49 -25.24 21.55
CA LEU A 604 1.14 -25.35 22.11
C LEU A 604 0.59 -24.04 22.73
N ALA A 605 1.29 -22.92 22.58
CA ALA A 605 0.92 -21.66 23.21
C ALA A 605 -0.53 -21.23 22.94
N GLY A 606 -1.20 -20.75 23.98
CA GLY A 606 -2.63 -20.41 23.99
C GLY A 606 -3.56 -21.58 24.29
N LYS A 607 -3.09 -22.83 24.33
CA LYS A 607 -3.81 -23.94 24.99
C LYS A 607 -3.67 -23.82 26.53
N PRO A 608 -4.59 -24.38 27.34
CA PRO A 608 -4.47 -24.37 28.80
C PRO A 608 -3.12 -24.92 29.30
N GLY A 609 -2.46 -24.19 30.19
CA GLY A 609 -1.14 -24.53 30.73
C GLY A 609 0.06 -24.09 29.87
N TRP A 610 -0.19 -23.41 28.75
CA TRP A 610 0.84 -22.92 27.83
C TRP A 610 0.62 -21.42 27.54
N ASP A 611 0.71 -20.62 28.59
CA ASP A 611 0.42 -19.18 28.55
C ASP A 611 1.40 -18.44 27.63
N TYR A 612 0.89 -17.65 26.68
CA TYR A 612 1.69 -17.00 25.63
C TYR A 612 2.15 -15.59 26.02
N GLU A 613 1.58 -15.08 27.11
CA GLU A 613 1.91 -13.86 27.83
C GLU A 613 3.19 -14.00 28.68
N ASP A 614 3.75 -15.21 28.81
CA ASP A 614 5.02 -15.46 29.51
C ASP A 614 6.21 -14.96 28.66
N PHE A 615 6.82 -13.87 29.14
CA PHE A 615 8.02 -13.22 28.57
C PHE A 615 9.31 -13.55 29.34
N SER A 616 9.33 -14.63 30.12
CA SER A 616 10.53 -15.11 30.84
C SER A 616 11.55 -15.77 29.90
N ASP A 617 12.75 -16.04 30.42
CA ASP A 617 13.84 -16.67 29.65
C ASP A 617 13.64 -18.18 29.36
N ASN A 618 12.71 -18.84 30.06
CA ASN A 618 12.42 -20.28 29.94
C ASN A 618 10.91 -20.53 30.06
N PRO A 619 10.08 -19.93 29.18
CA PRO A 619 8.64 -19.90 29.37
C PRO A 619 8.04 -21.30 29.19
N ALA A 620 6.86 -21.55 29.76
CA ALA A 620 6.25 -22.88 29.75
C ALA A 620 6.15 -23.46 28.33
N TRP A 621 5.62 -22.68 27.39
CA TRP A 621 5.39 -23.06 25.98
C TRP A 621 6.67 -23.47 25.23
N LEU A 622 7.87 -23.05 25.64
CA LEU A 622 9.12 -23.40 24.94
C LEU A 622 9.35 -24.92 24.93
N ARG A 623 8.95 -25.61 26.00
CA ARG A 623 9.02 -27.08 26.10
C ARG A 623 7.95 -27.80 25.27
N SER A 624 7.11 -27.07 24.54
CA SER A 624 6.07 -27.62 23.65
C SER A 624 6.34 -27.37 22.16
N VAL A 625 7.51 -26.82 21.80
CA VAL A 625 7.94 -26.69 20.40
C VAL A 625 8.06 -28.08 19.76
N GLY A 626 7.54 -28.25 18.54
CA GLY A 626 7.61 -29.51 17.79
C GLY A 626 6.74 -30.67 18.28
N ILE A 627 6.25 -30.66 19.53
CA ILE A 627 5.54 -31.79 20.15
C ILE A 627 4.25 -32.21 19.42
N GLU A 628 3.51 -31.26 18.85
CA GLU A 628 2.24 -31.51 18.17
C GLU A 628 2.24 -30.80 16.80
N PRO A 629 2.04 -31.51 15.67
CA PRO A 629 1.93 -30.86 14.37
C PRO A 629 0.75 -29.88 14.34
N PRO A 630 0.85 -28.70 13.69
CA PRO A 630 -0.22 -27.69 13.68
C PRO A 630 -1.25 -27.91 12.57
N TRP A 631 -1.47 -29.17 12.16
CA TRP A 631 -2.36 -29.60 11.08
C TRP A 631 -2.86 -31.03 11.35
N GLU A 632 -4.00 -31.42 10.77
CA GLU A 632 -4.52 -32.80 10.84
C GLU A 632 -3.78 -33.75 9.87
N SER A 633 -3.36 -33.21 8.72
CA SER A 633 -2.53 -33.87 7.71
C SER A 633 -1.44 -32.89 7.25
N PRO A 634 -0.18 -33.31 7.07
CA PRO A 634 0.88 -32.42 6.60
C PRO A 634 0.56 -31.88 5.19
N PRO A 635 0.77 -30.58 4.92
CA PRO A 635 0.65 -30.02 3.58
C PRO A 635 1.84 -30.46 2.70
N ASP A 636 1.70 -30.41 1.37
CA ASP A 636 2.76 -30.78 0.41
C ASP A 636 4.11 -30.11 0.70
N LEU A 637 4.08 -28.85 1.17
CA LEU A 637 5.23 -28.07 1.61
C LEU A 637 6.14 -28.84 2.59
N ILE A 638 5.55 -29.67 3.46
CA ILE A 638 6.27 -30.50 4.43
C ILE A 638 6.56 -31.88 3.84
N PHE A 639 5.60 -32.48 3.14
CA PHE A 639 5.75 -33.84 2.61
C PHE A 639 6.85 -33.98 1.55
N ARG A 640 7.15 -32.90 0.81
CA ARG A 640 8.03 -32.95 -0.38
C ARG A 640 9.30 -32.09 -0.31
N LEU A 641 9.50 -31.28 0.74
CA LEU A 641 10.64 -30.34 0.87
C LEU A 641 11.42 -30.52 2.18
N PHE A 642 12.59 -29.88 2.26
CA PHE A 642 13.54 -30.07 3.35
C PHE A 642 13.13 -29.34 4.63
N HIS A 643 13.06 -30.09 5.72
CA HIS A 643 12.61 -29.63 7.04
C HIS A 643 13.23 -30.49 8.15
N ASP A 644 13.20 -30.02 9.41
CA ASP A 644 13.45 -30.85 10.59
C ASP A 644 12.18 -31.69 10.90
N PRO A 645 12.22 -33.04 10.83
CA PRO A 645 11.05 -33.87 11.15
C PRO A 645 10.57 -33.74 12.60
N GLY A 646 11.46 -33.39 13.54
CA GLY A 646 11.14 -33.11 14.95
C GLY A 646 10.52 -31.73 15.18
N ASN A 647 10.57 -30.83 14.20
CA ASN A 647 9.94 -29.51 14.25
C ASN A 647 9.43 -29.09 12.86
N ALA A 648 8.60 -29.93 12.24
CA ALA A 648 8.09 -29.67 10.89
C ALA A 648 7.30 -28.34 10.78
N GLY A 649 6.64 -27.91 11.88
CA GLY A 649 6.01 -26.58 11.96
C GLY A 649 7.00 -25.43 11.74
N GLY A 650 8.26 -25.61 12.14
CA GLY A 650 9.38 -24.69 11.94
C GLY A 650 9.88 -24.55 10.50
N PHE A 651 9.26 -25.22 9.52
CA PHE A 651 9.41 -24.86 8.11
C PHE A 651 8.68 -23.54 7.77
N LEU A 652 7.60 -23.22 8.50
CA LEU A 652 6.90 -21.94 8.40
C LEU A 652 7.62 -20.92 9.28
N LYS A 653 8.52 -20.13 8.69
CA LYS A 653 9.43 -19.23 9.42
C LYS A 653 8.69 -17.91 9.72
N PRO A 654 8.43 -17.54 10.99
CA PRO A 654 7.80 -16.26 11.31
C PRO A 654 8.72 -15.10 10.96
N ASP A 655 8.23 -14.10 10.24
CA ASP A 655 9.07 -13.00 9.80
C ASP A 655 9.08 -11.80 10.77
N LEU A 656 10.24 -11.15 10.89
CA LEU A 656 10.44 -9.98 11.75
C LEU A 656 9.61 -8.76 11.31
N TRP A 657 9.31 -8.61 10.01
CA TRP A 657 8.66 -7.42 9.46
C TRP A 657 7.18 -7.37 9.84
N HIS A 658 6.45 -8.47 9.67
CA HIS A 658 5.06 -8.59 10.07
C HIS A 658 4.89 -8.69 11.58
N CYS A 659 5.79 -9.38 12.29
CA CYS A 659 5.65 -9.62 13.72
C CYS A 659 6.10 -8.42 14.57
N LEU A 660 7.17 -7.72 14.20
CA LEU A 660 7.66 -6.53 14.90
C LEU A 660 7.23 -5.22 14.23
N HIS A 661 7.66 -4.95 12.99
CA HIS A 661 7.56 -3.63 12.39
C HIS A 661 6.11 -3.24 11.99
N LEU A 662 5.29 -4.18 11.52
CA LEU A 662 3.83 -3.99 11.36
C LEU A 662 3.03 -4.46 12.58
N GLY A 663 3.66 -5.22 13.48
CA GLY A 663 3.06 -5.86 14.66
C GLY A 663 3.43 -5.17 15.98
N CYS A 664 4.12 -5.88 16.88
CA CYS A 664 4.23 -5.47 18.28
C CYS A 664 4.99 -4.14 18.49
N GLY A 665 6.01 -3.83 17.68
CA GLY A 665 6.77 -2.58 17.75
C GLY A 665 5.92 -1.36 17.39
N LYS A 666 4.96 -1.53 16.46
CA LYS A 666 4.00 -0.50 16.08
C LYS A 666 3.05 -0.15 17.23
N VAL A 667 2.52 -1.17 17.89
CA VAL A 667 1.55 -0.99 18.99
C VAL A 667 2.22 -0.61 20.31
N PHE A 668 3.46 -1.06 20.54
CA PHE A 668 4.36 -0.56 21.58
C PHE A 668 4.52 0.96 21.47
N LEU A 669 4.99 1.44 20.31
CA LEU A 669 5.23 2.85 20.04
C LEU A 669 3.93 3.68 20.17
N ALA A 670 2.82 3.17 19.63
CA ALA A 670 1.52 3.83 19.76
C ALA A 670 1.05 3.93 21.22
N SER A 671 1.30 2.92 22.05
CA SER A 671 1.01 2.95 23.49
C SER A 671 1.93 3.92 24.23
N ALA A 672 3.23 3.87 23.95
CA ALA A 672 4.23 4.74 24.58
C ALA A 672 3.95 6.22 24.29
N LEU A 673 3.70 6.59 23.03
CA LEU A 673 3.38 7.98 22.65
C LEU A 673 2.13 8.52 23.37
N VAL A 674 1.15 7.67 23.71
CA VAL A 674 -0.03 8.08 24.49
C VAL A 674 0.31 8.31 25.96
N GLU A 675 1.15 7.47 26.57
CA GLU A 675 1.54 7.65 27.97
C GLU A 675 2.45 8.86 28.20
N TRP A 676 3.14 9.35 27.17
CA TRP A 676 3.88 10.62 27.19
C TRP A 676 2.99 11.88 27.00
N LEU A 677 1.75 11.76 26.52
CA LEU A 677 0.85 12.92 26.27
C LEU A 677 0.57 13.79 27.50
N PRO A 678 0.32 13.26 28.72
CA PRO A 678 0.01 14.08 29.90
C PRO A 678 1.20 14.94 30.36
N PHE A 679 2.43 14.47 30.13
CA PHE A 679 3.65 15.13 30.56
C PHE A 679 4.13 16.22 29.57
N LEU A 680 3.84 16.04 28.28
CA LEU A 680 4.17 17.00 27.23
C LEU A 680 2.94 17.33 26.35
N PRO A 681 1.99 18.14 26.86
CA PRO A 681 0.85 18.60 26.08
C PRO A 681 1.29 19.28 24.77
N GLY A 682 0.76 18.80 23.64
CA GLY A 682 1.18 19.24 22.30
C GLY A 682 2.27 18.40 21.65
N LEU A 683 2.69 17.27 22.25
CA LEU A 683 3.51 16.22 21.61
C LEU A 683 2.91 15.76 20.26
N LEU A 684 1.58 15.73 20.17
CA LEU A 684 0.77 15.52 18.98
C LEU A 684 -0.15 16.74 18.71
N PRO A 685 -0.49 17.04 17.44
CA PRO A 685 0.14 16.52 16.23
C PRO A 685 1.56 17.08 16.05
N SER A 686 2.42 16.30 15.38
CA SER A 686 3.86 16.53 15.21
C SER A 686 4.21 17.94 14.71
N LYS A 687 4.80 18.79 15.57
CA LYS A 687 5.13 20.19 15.25
C LYS A 687 6.64 20.50 15.13
N PRO A 688 7.55 20.12 16.06
CA PRO A 688 9.00 20.35 15.86
C PRO A 688 9.87 19.08 15.87
N TRP A 689 9.80 18.24 16.92
CA TRP A 689 10.85 17.26 17.25
C TRP A 689 11.06 16.17 16.19
N ILE A 690 9.99 15.53 15.71
CA ILE A 690 10.03 14.56 14.59
C ILE A 690 10.64 15.21 13.35
N LEU A 691 10.26 16.44 13.01
CA LEU A 691 10.78 17.13 11.82
C LEU A 691 12.27 17.44 11.95
N ALA A 692 12.73 17.86 13.14
CA ALA A 692 14.14 18.13 13.40
C ALA A 692 15.01 16.87 13.26
N TYR A 693 14.53 15.69 13.70
CA TYR A 693 15.23 14.42 13.45
C TYR A 693 15.26 14.08 11.96
N LEU A 694 14.09 14.09 11.29
CA LEU A 694 13.97 13.77 9.87
C LEU A 694 14.85 14.66 8.98
N GLN A 695 14.93 15.96 9.30
CA GLN A 695 15.83 16.91 8.64
C GLN A 695 17.30 16.59 8.89
N ARG A 696 17.69 16.36 10.15
CA ARG A 696 19.07 16.00 10.54
C ARG A 696 19.58 14.74 9.84
N HIS A 697 18.73 13.73 9.69
CA HIS A 697 19.09 12.43 9.13
C HIS A 697 18.71 12.26 7.65
N GLY A 698 18.11 13.27 7.01
CA GLY A 698 17.72 13.24 5.59
C GLY A 698 16.58 12.28 5.25
N GLN A 699 15.81 11.83 6.24
CA GLN A 699 14.78 10.79 6.13
C GLN A 699 13.37 11.39 6.00
N LYS A 700 12.37 10.57 5.61
CA LYS A 700 10.96 10.97 5.45
C LYS A 700 10.03 9.82 5.82
N LEU A 701 8.94 10.12 6.53
CA LEU A 701 7.85 9.18 6.85
C LEU A 701 6.81 9.10 5.72
N TYR A 702 6.27 7.91 5.45
CA TYR A 702 5.16 7.74 4.50
C TYR A 702 3.83 8.28 5.07
N CYS A 703 3.62 8.21 6.38
CA CYS A 703 2.48 8.83 7.07
C CYS A 703 2.50 10.38 7.03
N ARG A 704 3.66 10.98 6.69
CA ARG A 704 3.99 12.42 6.65
C ARG A 704 3.96 13.16 7.99
N HIS A 705 2.95 12.92 8.81
CA HIS A 705 2.75 13.54 10.12
C HIS A 705 2.36 12.48 11.15
N VAL A 706 2.64 12.73 12.42
CA VAL A 706 2.17 11.90 13.53
C VAL A 706 1.13 12.70 14.31
N SER A 707 -0.08 12.17 14.40
CA SER A 707 -1.24 12.73 15.10
C SER A 707 -1.95 11.64 15.91
N GLU A 708 -2.90 12.05 16.76
CA GLU A 708 -3.79 11.15 17.52
C GLU A 708 -4.41 10.08 16.63
N LEU A 709 -4.97 10.49 15.47
CA LEU A 709 -5.49 9.58 14.43
C LEU A 709 -4.44 8.59 13.91
N SER A 710 -3.19 9.02 13.71
CA SER A 710 -2.12 8.12 13.25
C SER A 710 -1.69 7.13 14.33
N VAL A 711 -1.76 7.52 15.60
CA VAL A 711 -1.50 6.67 16.77
C VAL A 711 -2.68 5.72 17.05
N GLY A 712 -3.89 6.08 16.59
CA GLY A 712 -5.13 5.39 16.92
C GLY A 712 -5.63 5.73 18.33
N PHE A 713 -5.33 6.94 18.80
CA PHE A 713 -5.77 7.47 20.09
C PHE A 713 -7.11 8.20 19.91
N ASP A 714 -8.20 7.55 20.33
CA ASP A 714 -9.54 8.17 20.36
C ASP A 714 -9.93 8.64 21.78
N SER A 715 -9.42 7.98 22.83
CA SER A 715 -9.57 8.36 24.23
C SER A 715 -8.55 7.63 25.12
N TYR A 716 -8.34 8.11 26.35
CA TYR A 716 -7.45 7.45 27.32
C TYR A 716 -7.87 6.03 27.73
N GLN A 717 -9.14 5.65 27.54
CA GLN A 717 -9.63 4.30 27.82
C GLN A 717 -9.47 3.34 26.63
N LYS A 718 -9.21 3.83 25.41
CA LYS A 718 -9.06 2.97 24.23
C LYS A 718 -7.59 2.66 23.97
N CYS A 719 -7.24 1.38 23.88
CA CYS A 719 -5.87 0.98 23.53
C CYS A 719 -5.47 1.48 22.13
N PRO A 720 -4.43 2.33 22.01
CA PRO A 720 -3.92 2.79 20.72
C PRO A 720 -3.30 1.62 19.93
N GLN A 721 -3.28 1.73 18.59
CA GLN A 721 -2.96 0.61 17.69
C GLN A 721 -1.93 0.93 16.59
N GLY A 722 -1.62 2.20 16.34
CA GLY A 722 -0.81 2.64 15.21
C GLY A 722 -1.52 2.43 13.86
N ALA A 723 -2.21 3.46 13.39
CA ALA A 723 -2.96 3.44 12.13
C ALA A 723 -2.08 3.63 10.87
N TRP A 724 -0.80 4.01 11.02
CA TRP A 724 0.11 4.12 9.88
C TRP A 724 0.30 2.77 9.17
N GLN A 725 0.43 2.82 7.84
CA GLN A 725 0.29 1.65 6.95
C GLN A 725 1.64 1.12 6.43
N LYS A 726 2.78 1.63 6.92
CA LYS A 726 4.12 1.23 6.46
C LYS A 726 5.06 0.93 7.63
N ALA A 727 5.67 -0.26 7.62
CA ALA A 727 6.57 -0.73 8.67
C ALA A 727 7.87 0.10 8.76
N SER A 728 8.31 0.69 7.65
CA SER A 728 9.40 1.66 7.62
C SER A 728 9.14 2.88 8.51
N ASP A 729 7.87 3.31 8.63
CA ASP A 729 7.49 4.39 9.53
C ASP A 729 7.64 3.94 10.98
N THR A 730 7.29 2.69 11.31
CA THR A 730 7.55 2.12 12.64
C THR A 730 9.05 2.11 12.98
N THR A 731 9.91 1.62 12.08
CA THR A 731 11.37 1.60 12.32
C THR A 731 11.91 2.98 12.63
N LEU A 732 11.58 3.95 11.77
CA LEU A 732 12.06 5.33 11.89
C LEU A 732 11.45 6.05 13.10
N LEU A 733 10.18 5.81 13.42
CA LEU A 733 9.55 6.37 14.62
C LEU A 733 10.07 5.74 15.93
N LEU A 734 10.54 4.49 15.91
CA LEU A 734 11.24 3.91 17.07
C LEU A 734 12.61 4.56 17.28
N GLU A 735 13.39 4.82 16.22
CA GLU A 735 14.66 5.57 16.31
C GLU A 735 14.43 7.02 16.82
N ILE A 736 13.41 7.69 16.28
CA ILE A 736 12.97 9.04 16.70
C ILE A 736 12.47 9.05 18.16
N PHE A 737 11.78 8.00 18.61
CA PHE A 737 11.28 7.91 19.99
C PHE A 737 12.40 7.63 21.02
N GLU A 738 13.46 6.91 20.64
CA GLU A 738 14.66 6.73 21.47
C GLU A 738 15.43 8.05 21.65
N ASP A 739 15.73 8.76 20.56
CA ASP A 739 16.36 10.11 20.57
C ASP A 739 15.51 11.16 21.32
N PHE A 740 14.18 10.99 21.31
CA PHE A 740 13.27 11.80 22.12
C PHE A 740 13.33 11.44 23.61
N CYS A 741 13.31 10.15 23.97
CA CYS A 741 13.39 9.73 25.37
C CYS A 741 14.75 10.12 26.01
N GLU A 742 15.85 9.98 25.27
CA GLU A 742 17.19 10.39 25.70
C GLU A 742 17.26 11.89 26.06
N LYS A 743 16.59 12.75 25.29
CA LYS A 743 16.51 14.20 25.57
C LYS A 743 15.61 14.56 26.75
N HIS A 744 14.75 13.65 27.18
CA HIS A 744 13.83 13.81 28.31
C HIS A 744 14.12 12.79 29.42
N ALA A 745 15.37 12.30 29.52
CA ALA A 745 15.75 11.21 30.43
C ALA A 745 15.46 11.51 31.92
N SER A 746 15.51 12.78 32.34
CA SER A 746 15.10 13.20 33.69
C SER A 746 13.60 12.93 33.94
N MET A 747 12.73 13.43 33.05
CA MET A 747 11.28 13.17 33.09
C MET A 747 10.97 11.68 32.99
N ALA A 748 11.72 10.93 32.17
CA ALA A 748 11.61 9.47 32.10
C ALA A 748 12.06 8.75 33.39
N SER A 749 12.90 9.37 34.22
CA SER A 749 13.32 8.82 35.52
C SER A 749 12.35 9.16 36.66
N GLU A 750 11.46 10.13 36.48
CA GLU A 750 10.48 10.58 37.47
C GLU A 750 9.17 9.77 37.43
N ASP A 751 8.80 9.19 36.28
CA ASP A 751 7.65 8.28 36.14
C ASP A 751 8.09 6.88 35.66
N ALA A 752 7.61 5.85 36.36
CA ALA A 752 8.00 4.46 36.11
C ALA A 752 7.57 3.94 34.72
N ILE A 753 6.39 4.33 34.22
CA ILE A 753 5.91 3.92 32.90
C ILE A 753 6.78 4.57 31.82
N LEU A 754 7.07 5.87 31.94
CA LEU A 754 7.97 6.56 31.00
C LEU A 754 9.36 5.92 30.97
N GLY A 755 9.98 5.67 32.13
CA GLY A 755 11.28 5.03 32.24
C GLY A 755 11.34 3.63 31.64
N TRP A 756 10.28 2.82 31.83
CA TRP A 756 10.18 1.53 31.15
C TRP A 756 9.91 1.64 29.65
N THR A 757 9.22 2.68 29.15
CA THR A 757 9.11 2.90 27.68
C THR A 757 10.45 3.28 27.06
N TYR A 758 11.27 4.10 27.73
CA TYR A 758 12.63 4.40 27.26
C TYR A 758 13.51 3.15 27.26
N THR A 759 13.50 2.40 28.38
CA THR A 759 14.27 1.15 28.52
C THR A 759 13.87 0.12 27.45
N ALA A 760 12.58 0.01 27.14
CA ALA A 760 12.06 -0.85 26.09
C ALA A 760 12.53 -0.43 24.68
N VAL A 761 12.40 0.85 24.30
CA VAL A 761 12.80 1.29 22.95
C VAL A 761 14.31 1.21 22.73
N ALA A 762 15.12 1.54 23.75
CA ALA A 762 16.57 1.44 23.65
C ALA A 762 17.04 -0.01 23.44
N ASN A 763 16.48 -0.96 24.20
CA ASN A 763 16.75 -2.39 24.01
C ASN A 763 16.28 -2.89 22.63
N LEU A 764 15.08 -2.47 22.19
CA LEU A 764 14.55 -2.88 20.89
C LEU A 764 15.40 -2.35 19.72
N ASN A 765 15.77 -1.07 19.74
CA ASN A 765 16.59 -0.49 18.69
C ASN A 765 18.03 -1.01 18.73
N ALA A 766 18.58 -1.34 19.90
CA ALA A 766 19.87 -2.04 20.00
C ALA A 766 19.81 -3.41 19.28
N CYS A 767 18.75 -4.20 19.54
CA CYS A 767 18.49 -5.47 18.86
C CYS A 767 18.38 -5.29 17.34
N ILE A 768 17.47 -4.43 16.86
CA ILE A 768 17.26 -4.16 15.42
C ILE A 768 18.57 -3.72 14.76
N ARG A 769 19.29 -2.74 15.34
CA ARG A 769 20.55 -2.24 14.79
C ARG A 769 21.60 -3.35 14.68
N LEU A 770 21.69 -4.26 15.65
CA LEU A 770 22.66 -5.36 15.61
C LEU A 770 22.26 -6.44 14.58
N LEU A 771 20.98 -6.80 14.49
CA LEU A 771 20.48 -7.75 13.50
C LEU A 771 20.83 -7.29 12.07
N TYR A 772 20.49 -6.05 11.70
CA TYR A 772 20.73 -5.54 10.33
C TYR A 772 22.21 -5.26 10.02
N LYS A 773 23.06 -5.09 11.05
CA LYS A 773 24.53 -4.96 10.88
C LYS A 773 25.24 -6.29 10.68
N SER A 774 24.72 -7.40 11.22
CA SER A 774 25.48 -8.65 11.39
C SER A 774 25.46 -9.62 10.20
N GLY A 775 24.79 -9.30 9.09
CA GLY A 775 24.73 -10.17 7.91
C GLY A 775 23.76 -11.35 8.05
N LEU A 776 23.95 -12.39 7.24
CA LEU A 776 23.12 -13.61 7.24
C LEU A 776 23.49 -14.54 8.42
N TRP A 777 24.78 -14.63 8.73
CA TRP A 777 25.34 -15.40 9.84
C TRP A 777 25.89 -14.47 10.91
N MET A 778 25.27 -14.50 12.09
CA MET A 778 25.76 -13.79 13.26
C MET A 778 26.81 -14.65 13.97
N THR A 779 27.89 -14.04 14.47
CA THR A 779 28.76 -14.71 15.45
C THR A 779 27.98 -14.94 16.75
N GLN A 780 28.38 -15.94 17.54
CA GLN A 780 27.87 -16.22 18.88
C GLN A 780 27.71 -14.96 19.74
N HIS A 781 28.69 -14.05 19.76
CA HIS A 781 28.61 -12.80 20.52
C HIS A 781 27.48 -11.88 20.02
N GLN A 782 27.41 -11.64 18.71
CA GLN A 782 26.36 -10.79 18.11
C GLN A 782 24.96 -11.36 18.34
N ALA A 783 24.81 -12.69 18.28
CA ALA A 783 23.54 -13.37 18.51
C ALA A 783 23.14 -13.38 19.99
N LEU A 784 24.08 -13.53 20.93
CA LEU A 784 23.83 -13.39 22.36
C LEU A 784 23.43 -11.95 22.74
N ASP A 785 24.07 -10.93 22.16
CA ASP A 785 23.72 -9.52 22.37
C ASP A 785 22.32 -9.19 21.80
N ALA A 786 22.05 -9.59 20.54
CA ALA A 786 20.79 -9.32 19.87
C ALA A 786 19.61 -10.04 20.54
N SER A 787 19.80 -11.30 20.94
CA SER A 787 18.79 -12.02 21.71
C SER A 787 18.62 -11.47 23.11
N SER A 788 19.69 -11.08 23.81
CA SER A 788 19.57 -10.49 25.17
C SER A 788 18.84 -9.15 25.15
N THR A 789 19.17 -8.25 24.21
CA THR A 789 18.47 -6.97 24.04
C THR A 789 17.02 -7.17 23.58
N GLY A 790 16.76 -8.10 22.65
CA GLY A 790 15.40 -8.46 22.23
C GLY A 790 14.54 -9.03 23.37
N MET A 791 15.08 -9.96 24.16
CA MET A 791 14.41 -10.54 25.34
C MET A 791 14.19 -9.50 26.44
N ASN A 792 15.11 -8.54 26.61
CA ASN A 792 14.93 -7.44 27.54
C ASN A 792 13.79 -6.51 27.10
N PHE A 793 13.66 -6.21 25.80
CA PHE A 793 12.48 -5.50 25.29
C PHE A 793 11.17 -6.23 25.63
N LEU A 794 11.10 -7.55 25.45
CA LEU A 794 9.89 -8.33 25.79
C LEU A 794 9.57 -8.29 27.29
N LYS A 795 10.57 -8.37 28.16
CA LYS A 795 10.40 -8.22 29.62
C LYS A 795 9.92 -6.81 30.00
N CYS A 796 10.48 -5.77 29.37
CA CYS A 796 10.02 -4.40 29.55
C CYS A 796 8.57 -4.24 29.07
N TYR A 797 8.21 -4.86 27.94
CA TYR A 797 6.84 -4.87 27.40
C TYR A 797 5.87 -5.50 28.41
N GLY A 798 6.19 -6.70 28.93
CA GLY A 798 5.40 -7.37 29.96
C GLY A 798 5.23 -6.54 31.24
N HIS A 799 6.29 -5.89 31.69
CA HIS A 799 6.23 -5.01 32.86
C HIS A 799 5.41 -3.74 32.60
N LEU A 800 5.48 -3.17 31.39
CA LEU A 800 4.62 -2.06 30.96
C LEU A 800 3.14 -2.47 30.97
N VAL A 801 2.79 -3.66 30.44
CA VAL A 801 1.41 -4.18 30.52
C VAL A 801 0.93 -4.22 31.97
N HIS A 802 1.76 -4.76 32.88
CA HIS A 802 1.43 -4.87 34.29
C HIS A 802 1.18 -3.51 34.95
N LEU A 803 2.08 -2.53 34.74
CA LEU A 803 1.94 -1.18 35.29
C LEU A 803 0.71 -0.46 34.75
N THR A 804 0.46 -0.51 33.43
CA THR A 804 -0.72 0.18 32.85
C THR A 804 -2.03 -0.49 33.24
N PHE A 805 -2.05 -1.83 33.35
CA PHE A 805 -3.22 -2.57 33.82
C PHE A 805 -3.54 -2.26 35.29
N GLN A 806 -2.53 -2.21 36.17
CA GLN A 806 -2.70 -1.74 37.56
C GLN A 806 -3.20 -0.29 37.63
N ALA A 807 -2.77 0.56 36.71
CA ALA A 807 -3.25 1.94 36.59
C ALA A 807 -4.61 2.08 35.87
N ASN A 808 -5.29 0.98 35.56
CA ASN A 808 -6.56 0.92 34.82
C ASN A 808 -6.52 1.64 33.45
N ARG A 809 -5.40 1.45 32.72
CA ARG A 809 -5.16 1.98 31.36
C ARG A 809 -4.93 0.83 30.39
N ASP A 810 -5.82 0.67 29.41
CA ASP A 810 -5.64 -0.27 28.30
C ASP A 810 -4.50 0.18 27.38
N ARG A 811 -3.32 -0.44 27.52
CA ARG A 811 -2.09 -0.17 26.76
C ARG A 811 -1.30 -1.46 26.53
N PHE A 812 -0.31 -1.40 25.65
CA PHE A 812 0.67 -2.48 25.41
C PHE A 812 -0.01 -3.88 25.25
N PRO A 813 -0.95 -4.02 24.29
CA PRO A 813 -1.81 -5.19 24.20
C PRO A 813 -1.03 -6.41 23.71
N ILE A 814 -1.08 -7.51 24.47
CA ILE A 814 -0.37 -8.75 24.15
C ILE A 814 -1.03 -9.44 22.94
N THR A 815 -0.57 -9.09 21.74
CA THR A 815 -0.97 -9.76 20.50
C THR A 815 -0.17 -11.04 20.28
N PRO A 816 -0.68 -12.04 19.53
CA PRO A 816 0.08 -13.23 19.13
C PRO A 816 1.44 -12.91 18.49
N LYS A 817 1.56 -11.76 17.82
CA LYS A 817 2.80 -11.31 17.19
C LYS A 817 3.92 -10.99 18.19
N VAL A 818 3.61 -10.65 19.45
CA VAL A 818 4.61 -10.54 20.52
C VAL A 818 5.23 -11.92 20.81
N HIS A 819 4.41 -12.96 20.90
CA HIS A 819 4.86 -14.33 21.13
C HIS A 819 5.68 -14.91 19.95
N TYR A 820 5.35 -14.59 18.69
CA TYR A 820 6.21 -14.95 17.55
C TYR A 820 7.56 -14.22 17.56
N ILE A 821 7.65 -12.99 18.07
CA ILE A 821 8.95 -12.34 18.33
C ILE A 821 9.70 -13.02 19.49
N HIS A 822 8.99 -13.53 20.50
CA HIS A 822 9.59 -14.29 21.59
C HIS A 822 10.26 -15.59 21.10
N HIS A 823 9.64 -16.30 20.15
CA HIS A 823 10.29 -17.40 19.43
C HIS A 823 11.61 -16.95 18.77
N LEU A 824 11.59 -15.93 17.90
CA LEU A 824 12.80 -15.49 17.17
C LEU A 824 13.97 -15.11 18.09
N PHE A 825 13.70 -14.48 19.24
CA PHE A 825 14.76 -14.11 20.18
C PHE A 825 15.26 -15.30 21.02
N ILE A 826 14.41 -16.27 21.35
CA ILE A 826 14.85 -17.52 21.99
C ILE A 826 15.66 -18.39 21.01
N ASP A 827 15.24 -18.49 19.75
CA ASP A 827 15.93 -19.31 18.75
C ASP A 827 17.36 -18.79 18.49
N LEU A 828 17.53 -17.47 18.36
CA LEU A 828 18.85 -16.83 18.30
C LEU A 828 19.70 -17.14 19.54
N LYS A 829 19.10 -17.09 20.74
CA LYS A 829 19.78 -17.37 22.02
C LYS A 829 20.16 -18.85 22.18
N SER A 830 19.37 -19.74 21.59
CA SER A 830 19.56 -21.18 21.60
C SER A 830 20.69 -21.59 20.65
N GLN A 831 20.61 -21.16 19.38
CA GLN A 831 21.66 -21.39 18.38
C GLN A 831 23.02 -20.84 18.85
N ALA A 832 23.05 -19.62 19.40
CA ALA A 832 24.28 -19.01 19.88
C ALA A 832 24.91 -19.73 21.09
N ARG A 833 24.15 -20.55 21.82
CA ARG A 833 24.67 -21.42 22.89
C ARG A 833 25.18 -22.77 22.37
N ALA A 834 24.78 -23.18 21.16
CA ALA A 834 25.12 -24.46 20.56
C ALA A 834 26.24 -24.37 19.52
N SER A 835 26.32 -23.27 18.76
CA SER A 835 27.28 -23.06 17.67
C SER A 835 28.05 -21.74 17.84
N ALA A 836 29.20 -21.64 17.16
CA ALA A 836 29.96 -20.40 17.00
C ALA A 836 29.26 -19.40 16.05
N TRP A 837 28.36 -19.89 15.19
CA TRP A 837 27.54 -19.11 14.27
C TRP A 837 26.05 -19.27 14.59
N THR A 838 25.23 -18.36 14.07
CA THR A 838 23.77 -18.37 14.28
C THR A 838 23.10 -17.79 13.05
N LEU A 839 22.06 -18.43 12.55
CA LEU A 839 21.32 -17.93 11.40
C LEU A 839 20.49 -16.73 11.85
N ASN A 840 20.78 -15.56 11.28
CA ASN A 840 20.12 -14.32 11.66
C ASN A 840 18.61 -14.43 11.35
N CYS A 841 17.74 -14.00 12.27
CA CYS A 841 16.29 -14.06 12.03
C CYS A 841 15.84 -13.18 10.84
N ILE A 842 16.68 -12.22 10.41
CA ILE A 842 16.47 -11.47 9.16
C ILE A 842 16.84 -12.25 7.88
N ALA A 843 17.22 -13.53 7.97
CA ALA A 843 17.24 -14.42 6.81
C ALA A 843 15.82 -14.59 6.22
N PHE A 844 14.81 -14.58 7.10
CA PHE A 844 13.41 -14.91 6.77
C PHE A 844 12.49 -13.68 6.72
N THR A 845 13.06 -12.48 6.51
CA THR A 845 12.33 -11.21 6.51
C THR A 845 11.85 -10.78 5.11
N VAL A 846 10.73 -10.06 5.04
CA VAL A 846 9.93 -9.91 3.81
C VAL A 846 9.81 -8.47 3.28
N GLN A 847 10.74 -7.56 3.59
CA GLN A 847 10.72 -6.15 3.12
C GLN A 847 10.71 -6.06 1.58
N MET A 848 11.50 -6.90 0.92
CA MET A 848 11.63 -6.92 -0.54
C MET A 848 10.41 -7.57 -1.19
N ASP A 849 9.85 -8.60 -0.55
CA ASP A 849 8.61 -9.24 -0.96
C ASP A 849 7.41 -8.30 -0.80
N GLU A 850 7.36 -7.47 0.25
CA GLU A 850 6.34 -6.42 0.44
C GLU A 850 6.29 -5.43 -0.73
N ASP A 851 7.44 -5.02 -1.31
CA ASP A 851 7.42 -4.25 -2.56
C ASP A 851 7.05 -5.11 -3.77
N PHE A 852 7.50 -6.37 -3.84
CA PHE A 852 7.17 -7.29 -4.94
C PHE A 852 5.67 -7.57 -5.05
N VAL A 853 5.03 -7.93 -3.93
CA VAL A 853 3.57 -7.99 -3.74
C VAL A 853 2.96 -6.62 -4.09
N GLY A 854 3.59 -5.52 -3.67
CA GLY A 854 3.25 -4.17 -4.09
C GLY A 854 3.24 -3.96 -5.62
N VAL A 855 4.23 -4.48 -6.36
CA VAL A 855 4.33 -4.43 -7.83
C VAL A 855 3.21 -5.25 -8.46
N HIS A 856 3.00 -6.49 -8.03
CA HIS A 856 1.98 -7.36 -8.64
C HIS A 856 0.55 -6.96 -8.24
N ALA A 857 0.35 -6.37 -7.06
CA ALA A 857 -0.88 -5.65 -6.70
C ALA A 857 -1.09 -4.39 -7.55
N ARG A 858 -0.03 -3.63 -7.89
CA ARG A 858 -0.11 -2.52 -8.86
C ARG A 858 -0.48 -3.02 -10.26
N ALA A 859 0.04 -4.18 -10.70
CA ALA A 859 -0.22 -4.77 -12.01
C ALA A 859 -1.65 -5.33 -12.14
N SER A 860 -2.12 -6.12 -11.17
CA SER A 860 -3.46 -6.74 -11.15
C SER A 860 -4.61 -5.72 -11.14
N ARG A 861 -4.43 -4.55 -10.53
CA ARG A 861 -5.39 -3.43 -10.59
C ARG A 861 -5.56 -2.87 -12.01
N ARG A 862 -4.62 -3.12 -12.93
CA ARG A 862 -4.58 -2.67 -14.33
C ARG A 862 -4.80 -3.84 -15.31
N ALA A 863 -5.62 -4.82 -14.95
CA ALA A 863 -5.94 -5.98 -15.79
C ALA A 863 -7.44 -6.33 -15.72
N GLY A 864 -7.97 -6.84 -16.83
CA GLY A 864 -9.31 -7.39 -16.95
C GLY A 864 -9.53 -8.53 -15.96
N ALA A 865 -10.72 -8.59 -15.35
CA ALA A 865 -10.96 -9.45 -14.18
C ALA A 865 -10.78 -10.95 -14.43
N GLN A 866 -10.95 -11.42 -15.68
CA GLN A 866 -10.70 -12.79 -16.11
C GLN A 866 -9.20 -13.10 -16.23
N TYR A 867 -8.40 -12.14 -16.71
CA TYR A 867 -7.00 -12.36 -17.10
C TYR A 867 -5.99 -11.85 -16.05
N VAL A 868 -6.42 -11.60 -14.81
CA VAL A 868 -5.57 -10.99 -13.76
C VAL A 868 -4.29 -11.78 -13.55
N SER A 869 -4.39 -13.10 -13.44
CA SER A 869 -3.26 -14.01 -13.26
C SER A 869 -2.29 -13.94 -14.44
N LEU A 870 -2.74 -14.32 -15.64
CA LEU A 870 -1.93 -14.34 -16.87
C LEU A 870 -1.25 -12.99 -17.16
N ARG A 871 -1.99 -11.88 -17.08
CA ARG A 871 -1.46 -10.54 -17.35
C ARG A 871 -0.51 -10.04 -16.25
N CYS A 872 -0.51 -10.62 -15.05
CA CYS A 872 0.53 -10.37 -14.05
C CYS A 872 1.82 -11.14 -14.35
N LEU A 873 1.74 -12.38 -14.83
CA LEU A 873 2.91 -13.19 -15.21
C LEU A 873 3.61 -12.62 -16.47
N GLN A 874 2.85 -12.32 -17.53
CA GLN A 874 3.41 -11.68 -18.74
C GLN A 874 4.09 -10.34 -18.42
N ARG A 875 3.52 -9.53 -17.51
CA ARG A 875 4.14 -8.29 -17.03
C ARG A 875 5.34 -8.53 -16.12
N TYR A 876 5.38 -9.61 -15.35
CA TYR A 876 6.57 -10.01 -14.60
C TYR A 876 7.72 -10.29 -15.57
N LEU A 877 7.52 -11.13 -16.59
CA LEU A 877 8.58 -11.50 -17.54
C LEU A 877 9.11 -10.30 -18.35
N LEU A 878 8.27 -9.30 -18.63
CA LEU A 878 8.66 -8.01 -19.21
C LEU A 878 9.54 -7.17 -18.26
N TYR A 879 9.09 -6.96 -17.02
CA TYR A 879 9.84 -6.16 -16.03
C TYR A 879 11.09 -6.89 -15.49
N ALA A 880 11.10 -8.22 -15.52
CA ALA A 880 12.28 -9.03 -15.20
C ALA A 880 13.28 -8.95 -16.36
N GLY A 881 12.86 -9.10 -17.62
CA GLY A 881 13.74 -8.95 -18.80
C GLY A 881 14.35 -7.56 -18.92
N GLU A 882 13.63 -6.51 -18.52
CA GLU A 882 14.16 -5.13 -18.40
C GLU A 882 15.37 -5.00 -17.45
N ARG A 883 15.45 -5.86 -16.42
CA ARG A 883 16.41 -5.75 -15.33
C ARG A 883 17.50 -6.82 -15.33
N ILE A 884 17.12 -8.04 -15.68
CA ILE A 884 18.01 -9.21 -15.71
C ILE A 884 18.79 -9.26 -17.02
N THR A 885 18.23 -8.81 -18.15
CA THR A 885 18.86 -8.82 -19.49
C THR A 885 18.97 -7.41 -20.12
N PRO A 886 19.52 -6.40 -19.43
CA PRO A 886 19.61 -5.03 -19.93
C PRO A 886 20.57 -4.86 -21.11
N GLU A 887 21.52 -5.78 -21.30
CA GLU A 887 22.47 -5.76 -22.42
C GLU A 887 21.79 -5.99 -23.79
N TYR A 888 20.78 -6.86 -23.87
CA TYR A 888 20.06 -7.18 -25.12
C TYR A 888 19.33 -5.96 -25.70
N ARG A 889 18.96 -4.99 -24.85
CA ARG A 889 18.34 -3.71 -25.24
C ARG A 889 19.33 -2.65 -25.77
N ARG A 890 20.63 -2.94 -25.81
CA ARG A 890 21.66 -2.06 -26.39
C ARG A 890 22.15 -2.51 -27.75
N THR A 891 21.75 -3.71 -28.16
CA THR A 891 22.06 -4.35 -29.45
C THR A 891 20.88 -4.34 -30.44
N SER A 892 19.75 -3.80 -29.99
CA SER A 892 18.50 -3.56 -30.74
C SER A 892 18.28 -2.06 -30.95
#